data_AF-A0A226DJF8-F1
#
_entry.id   AF-A0A226DJF8-F1
#
_cell.length_a   1.000
_cell.length_b   1.000
_cell.length_c   1.000
_cell.angle_alpha   90.00
_cell.angle_beta   90.00
_cell.angle_gamma   90.00
#
_symmetry.space_group_name_H-M   'P 1'
#
loop_
_entity.id
_entity.type
_entity.pdbx_description
1 polymer ?
#
loop_
_entity_poly.entity_id
_entity_poly.type
_entity_poly.pdbx_seq_one_letter_code
_entity_poly.pdbx_strand_id
1 'polypeptide(L)'
;MSKILVFRRVKSHLKLANKVRCVFVKFNKISDKMTSTSKNKERTVVAFMILQFLVIIAKMWSVTGRVSSFTENILGIAIASLSTTAFLLRSYSPDYVQAQFLNYIFLSRDAKNDANRDKFLTYLVLFFYMVEFCYYSLPIVHWFSVMLLPCQPGLSSSILCSGDNGFQNGAIVKLVFAGLEFLVSMQSGVGGSYYIVIILLTGVTFLWKECGTFIKRYKSGTSSQIEYRKVLEKLLNACTREQIFSKAALLLPTFQIMTSFSAIKILHSGHDLIAVKVYGVSQKWITECKGADKEICARKFHRSLRPLRLEFGNNFVELLTPLVVQEFCLRQTAGPLRGPALCQNKKHEEKFGSKVDAADLEPPYADAFYAPPPPKNLISYSFNIATPRRAADAAEKSPKTGAAAAENLSASTSALDTKDKISKASSCKNVNILQEIHNWPAELVNYTSSVGNKFQCLFVKLDKTSDKITIISKRKERIVVAFTVLQFLVILAKIWSINARVTSLTENFLGIGILAISIAPFLLRCHTSADHVQLQFLNYLLLPKGDATTKNNGKPLPLLTYLILFIDMVEFSYYTVPTLHGLLVMLLPCQPGLISSISWNNGLQNLGTVKLFWAALEFLISLQCSIGGAYYLITVLLTGVTFLLIECGNFVKLHKLGIANQIEYRKVQVLEKLLNACTHKQIFLTAALIMPATQIIISFVAIKVLHLGHNWLAVALMWVYVMALGFTLLAFSAAAKLYGVSQKWITDCKGTEKNKCSRKFHRSLRPLRLEFGNNFVEVLTPLVVQEFCLNQTVSFLLATK
;
A
#
# COMPACT_ATOMS: atom_id res chain seq x y z
N MET A 1 5.57 -5.42 -19.99
CA MET A 1 5.40 -6.89 -20.05
C MET A 1 3.97 -7.25 -19.67
N SER A 2 2.96 -6.86 -20.47
CA SER A 2 1.58 -6.69 -19.99
C SER A 2 0.56 -7.71 -20.49
N LYS A 3 0.34 -7.84 -21.82
CA LYS A 3 -0.68 -8.75 -22.41
C LYS A 3 -0.54 -10.19 -21.90
N ILE A 4 0.69 -10.72 -21.84
CA ILE A 4 0.98 -12.12 -21.48
C ILE A 4 0.62 -12.43 -20.00
N LEU A 5 0.79 -11.47 -19.08
CA LEU A 5 0.44 -11.68 -17.66
C LEU A 5 -1.07 -11.70 -17.46
N VAL A 6 -1.80 -10.77 -18.08
CA VAL A 6 -3.28 -10.77 -18.12
C VAL A 6 -3.79 -12.09 -18.72
N PHE A 7 -3.24 -12.51 -19.87
CA PHE A 7 -3.61 -13.78 -20.51
C PHE A 7 -3.36 -14.99 -19.59
N ARG A 8 -2.23 -15.02 -18.88
CA ARG A 8 -1.88 -16.11 -17.94
C ARG A 8 -2.84 -16.14 -16.74
N ARG A 9 -3.25 -14.99 -16.21
CA ARG A 9 -4.29 -14.88 -15.17
C ARG A 9 -5.65 -15.37 -15.69
N VAL A 10 -6.11 -14.86 -16.83
CA VAL A 10 -7.36 -15.30 -17.49
C VAL A 10 -7.38 -16.82 -17.74
N LYS A 11 -6.27 -17.40 -18.21
CA LYS A 11 -6.08 -18.84 -18.42
C LYS A 11 -6.09 -19.64 -17.10
N SER A 12 -5.64 -19.04 -15.99
CA SER A 12 -5.74 -19.62 -14.64
C SER A 12 -7.19 -19.62 -14.12
N HIS A 13 -7.87 -18.46 -14.16
CA HIS A 13 -9.28 -18.35 -13.79
C HIS A 13 -10.16 -19.30 -14.60
N LEU A 14 -9.97 -19.40 -15.92
CA LEU A 14 -10.69 -20.37 -16.77
C LEU A 14 -10.42 -21.83 -16.38
N LYS A 15 -9.19 -22.18 -15.97
CA LYS A 15 -8.88 -23.52 -15.47
C LYS A 15 -9.60 -23.80 -14.15
N LEU A 16 -9.62 -22.82 -13.23
CA LEU A 16 -10.35 -22.94 -11.97
C LEU A 16 -11.87 -23.03 -12.21
N ALA A 17 -12.43 -22.16 -13.03
CA ALA A 17 -13.85 -22.11 -13.34
C ALA A 17 -14.36 -23.41 -14.00
N ASN A 18 -13.54 -24.03 -14.87
CA ASN A 18 -13.81 -25.35 -15.45
C ASN A 18 -13.67 -26.49 -14.40
N LYS A 19 -12.75 -26.39 -13.43
CA LYS A 19 -12.65 -27.33 -12.29
C LYS A 19 -13.87 -27.22 -11.37
N VAL A 20 -14.30 -26.00 -11.06
CA VAL A 20 -15.46 -25.63 -10.22
C VAL A 20 -16.80 -25.81 -10.97
N ARG A 21 -16.75 -26.07 -12.28
CA ARG A 21 -17.89 -26.32 -13.19
C ARG A 21 -18.85 -25.13 -13.29
N CYS A 22 -18.34 -23.90 -13.28
CA CYS A 22 -19.13 -22.67 -13.33
C CYS A 22 -19.08 -21.89 -14.67
N VAL A 23 -18.34 -22.37 -15.68
CA VAL A 23 -18.28 -21.77 -17.03
C VAL A 23 -18.33 -22.80 -18.16
N PHE A 24 -18.88 -22.40 -19.31
CA PHE A 24 -18.99 -23.20 -20.54
C PHE A 24 -17.73 -23.20 -21.42
N VAL A 25 -16.68 -22.50 -21.02
CA VAL A 25 -15.47 -22.28 -21.81
C VAL A 25 -14.28 -23.01 -21.19
N LYS A 26 -13.55 -23.78 -22.01
CA LYS A 26 -12.27 -24.41 -21.65
C LYS A 26 -11.14 -23.79 -22.47
N PHE A 27 -9.97 -23.63 -21.85
CA PHE A 27 -8.77 -23.31 -22.60
C PHE A 27 -8.18 -24.58 -23.23
N ASN A 28 -8.05 -24.65 -24.55
CA ASN A 28 -7.37 -25.76 -25.24
C ASN A 28 -5.86 -25.47 -25.32
N LYS A 29 -5.05 -26.31 -24.66
CA LYS A 29 -3.58 -26.19 -24.63
C LYS A 29 -2.94 -26.43 -26.00
N ILE A 30 -3.55 -27.23 -26.87
CA ILE A 30 -2.96 -27.61 -28.17
C ILE A 30 -3.11 -26.48 -29.20
N SER A 31 -4.31 -25.90 -29.31
CA SER A 31 -4.59 -24.82 -30.28
C SER A 31 -4.34 -23.41 -29.74
N ASP A 32 -3.83 -23.29 -28.51
CA ASP A 32 -3.75 -22.10 -27.64
C ASP A 32 -4.97 -21.14 -27.74
N LYS A 33 -6.18 -21.72 -27.83
CA LYS A 33 -7.46 -21.02 -27.99
C LYS A 33 -8.48 -21.51 -26.96
N MET A 34 -9.38 -20.62 -26.59
CA MET A 34 -10.61 -20.96 -25.88
C MET A 34 -11.56 -21.72 -26.81
N THR A 35 -12.14 -22.80 -26.30
CA THR A 35 -13.13 -23.65 -26.98
C THR A 35 -14.26 -23.97 -26.01
N SER A 36 -15.41 -24.42 -26.49
CA SER A 36 -16.50 -24.85 -25.61
C SER A 36 -16.14 -26.12 -24.82
N THR A 37 -16.74 -26.26 -23.64
CA THR A 37 -16.79 -27.53 -22.92
C THR A 37 -17.57 -28.58 -23.73
N SER A 38 -17.33 -29.87 -23.50
CA SER A 38 -18.14 -30.93 -24.10
C SER A 38 -19.57 -30.92 -23.52
N LYS A 39 -20.56 -31.38 -24.31
CA LYS A 39 -21.99 -31.40 -23.92
C LYS A 39 -22.26 -32.01 -22.54
N ASN A 40 -21.51 -33.04 -22.13
CA ASN A 40 -21.64 -33.64 -20.79
C ASN A 40 -21.18 -32.69 -19.67
N LYS A 41 -20.11 -31.93 -19.89
CA LYS A 41 -19.68 -30.87 -18.96
C LYS A 41 -20.65 -29.70 -18.95
N GLU A 42 -21.17 -29.30 -20.10
CA GLU A 42 -22.20 -28.25 -20.24
C GLU A 42 -23.47 -28.62 -19.45
N ARG A 43 -24.02 -29.83 -19.61
CA ARG A 43 -25.11 -30.36 -18.77
C ARG A 43 -24.78 -30.28 -17.27
N THR A 44 -23.53 -30.55 -16.89
CA THR A 44 -23.08 -30.46 -15.49
C THR A 44 -23.01 -29.00 -15.01
N VAL A 45 -22.56 -28.07 -15.84
CA VAL A 45 -22.54 -26.62 -15.55
C VAL A 45 -23.97 -26.09 -15.36
N VAL A 46 -24.94 -26.57 -16.16
CA VAL A 46 -26.37 -26.27 -16.00
C VAL A 46 -26.95 -26.86 -14.71
N ALA A 47 -26.66 -28.12 -14.39
CA ALA A 47 -27.10 -28.74 -13.14
C ALA A 47 -26.62 -27.95 -11.89
N PHE A 48 -25.39 -27.42 -11.92
CA PHE A 48 -24.90 -26.53 -10.86
C PHE A 48 -25.52 -25.13 -10.87
N MET A 49 -25.97 -24.59 -12.01
CA MET A 49 -26.80 -23.37 -12.03
C MET A 49 -28.17 -23.61 -11.39
N ILE A 50 -28.78 -24.76 -11.64
CA ILE A 50 -30.08 -25.14 -11.03
C ILE A 50 -29.91 -25.30 -9.51
N LEU A 51 -28.88 -26.01 -9.05
CA LEU A 51 -28.57 -26.13 -7.61
C LEU A 51 -28.32 -24.76 -6.96
N GLN A 52 -27.54 -23.90 -7.61
CA GLN A 52 -27.29 -22.52 -7.15
C GLN A 52 -28.59 -21.71 -7.07
N PHE A 53 -29.48 -21.82 -8.06
CA PHE A 53 -30.78 -21.15 -8.08
C PHE A 53 -31.71 -21.64 -6.96
N LEU A 54 -31.78 -22.95 -6.72
CA LEU A 54 -32.55 -23.54 -5.62
C LEU A 54 -32.02 -23.08 -4.25
N VAL A 55 -30.69 -23.00 -4.07
CA VAL A 55 -30.10 -22.44 -2.84
C VAL A 55 -30.37 -20.94 -2.70
N ILE A 56 -30.42 -20.17 -3.79
CA ILE A 56 -30.84 -18.76 -3.75
C ILE A 56 -32.32 -18.62 -3.36
N ILE A 57 -33.22 -19.46 -3.90
CA ILE A 57 -34.63 -19.52 -3.46
C ILE A 57 -34.70 -19.86 -1.96
N ALA A 58 -33.94 -20.85 -1.49
CA ALA A 58 -33.87 -21.21 -0.07
C ALA A 58 -33.41 -20.03 0.81
N LYS A 59 -32.45 -19.21 0.36
CA LYS A 59 -32.03 -17.99 1.07
C LYS A 59 -33.10 -16.91 1.10
N MET A 60 -33.80 -16.69 0.00
CA MET A 60 -34.91 -15.73 -0.04
C MET A 60 -36.06 -16.19 0.86
N TRP A 61 -36.42 -17.48 0.81
CA TRP A 61 -37.44 -18.08 1.67
C TRP A 61 -37.06 -18.03 3.16
N SER A 62 -35.79 -18.26 3.48
CA SER A 62 -35.21 -18.10 4.82
C SER A 62 -35.43 -16.69 5.39
N VAL A 63 -35.34 -15.66 4.54
CA VAL A 63 -35.56 -14.24 4.90
C VAL A 63 -37.06 -13.91 5.01
N THR A 64 -37.90 -14.42 4.12
CA THR A 64 -39.34 -14.06 4.09
C THR A 64 -40.21 -14.90 5.00
N GLY A 65 -39.87 -16.16 5.21
CA GLY A 65 -40.69 -17.14 5.92
C GLY A 65 -40.44 -17.23 7.43
N ARG A 66 -39.49 -16.46 7.98
CA ARG A 66 -39.13 -16.50 9.41
C ARG A 66 -39.38 -15.16 10.08
N VAL A 67 -40.12 -15.19 11.19
CA VAL A 67 -40.29 -14.04 12.09
C VAL A 67 -39.00 -13.84 12.89
N SER A 68 -37.98 -13.25 12.24
CA SER A 68 -36.73 -12.82 12.88
C SER A 68 -36.71 -11.30 13.08
N SER A 69 -35.72 -10.78 13.82
CA SER A 69 -35.62 -9.33 13.99
C SER A 69 -35.32 -8.62 12.67
N PHE A 70 -35.76 -7.37 12.55
CA PHE A 70 -35.54 -6.55 11.34
C PHE A 70 -34.05 -6.45 10.95
N THR A 71 -33.14 -6.45 11.94
CA THR A 71 -31.70 -6.46 11.75
C THR A 71 -31.19 -7.78 11.14
N GLU A 72 -31.64 -8.92 11.67
CA GLU A 72 -31.26 -10.25 11.15
C GLU A 72 -31.79 -10.46 9.74
N ASN A 73 -33.02 -10.00 9.45
CA ASN A 73 -33.58 -9.96 8.11
C ASN A 73 -32.76 -9.07 7.16
N ILE A 74 -32.28 -7.89 7.57
CA ILE A 74 -31.41 -7.04 6.73
C ILE A 74 -30.06 -7.72 6.44
N LEU A 75 -29.43 -8.36 7.42
CA LEU A 75 -28.21 -9.14 7.24
C LEU A 75 -28.47 -10.32 6.28
N GLY A 76 -29.62 -10.99 6.41
CA GLY A 76 -30.03 -12.05 5.51
C GLY A 76 -30.28 -11.59 4.07
N ILE A 77 -30.92 -10.44 3.89
CA ILE A 77 -31.08 -9.78 2.58
C ILE A 77 -29.71 -9.45 1.97
N ALA A 78 -28.72 -9.04 2.78
CA ALA A 78 -27.34 -8.81 2.31
C ALA A 78 -26.70 -10.11 1.77
N ILE A 79 -26.73 -11.17 2.58
CA ILE A 79 -26.15 -12.49 2.27
C ILE A 79 -26.84 -13.15 1.05
N ALA A 80 -28.17 -13.01 0.95
CA ALA A 80 -28.94 -13.45 -0.19
C ALA A 80 -28.60 -12.62 -1.45
N SER A 81 -28.68 -11.28 -1.37
CA SER A 81 -28.43 -10.37 -2.51
C SER A 81 -27.03 -10.50 -3.10
N LEU A 82 -26.00 -10.76 -2.30
CA LEU A 82 -24.64 -11.12 -2.77
C LEU A 82 -24.65 -12.41 -3.61
N SER A 83 -25.34 -13.45 -3.11
CA SER A 83 -25.48 -14.74 -3.80
C SER A 83 -26.24 -14.58 -5.12
N THR A 84 -27.32 -13.81 -5.11
CA THR A 84 -28.21 -13.52 -6.25
C THR A 84 -27.54 -12.64 -7.30
N THR A 85 -26.81 -11.59 -6.91
CA THR A 85 -26.13 -10.68 -7.86
C THR A 85 -25.10 -11.41 -8.69
N ALA A 86 -24.23 -12.20 -8.04
CA ALA A 86 -23.20 -12.96 -8.73
C ALA A 86 -23.78 -14.13 -9.57
N PHE A 87 -25.01 -14.59 -9.27
CA PHE A 87 -25.78 -15.48 -10.14
C PHE A 87 -26.37 -14.77 -11.36
N LEU A 88 -27.05 -13.63 -11.19
CA LEU A 88 -27.72 -12.91 -12.27
C LEU A 88 -26.75 -12.33 -13.32
N LEU A 89 -25.52 -12.00 -12.89
CA LEU A 89 -24.41 -11.59 -13.77
C LEU A 89 -23.80 -12.73 -14.60
N ARG A 90 -24.21 -13.99 -14.36
CA ARG A 90 -23.88 -15.15 -15.20
C ARG A 90 -24.77 -15.16 -16.44
N SER A 91 -24.24 -15.59 -17.59
CA SER A 91 -25.10 -15.93 -18.74
C SER A 91 -25.53 -17.40 -18.66
N TYR A 92 -26.81 -17.65 -18.92
CA TYR A 92 -27.40 -19.00 -18.84
C TYR A 92 -27.04 -19.85 -20.07
N SER A 93 -26.83 -19.22 -21.23
CA SER A 93 -26.42 -19.88 -22.46
C SER A 93 -24.89 -20.01 -22.57
N PRO A 94 -24.39 -21.04 -23.29
CA PRO A 94 -22.99 -21.14 -23.66
C PRO A 94 -22.67 -20.09 -24.75
N ASP A 95 -22.38 -18.86 -24.34
CA ASP A 95 -22.10 -17.80 -25.31
C ASP A 95 -20.72 -17.96 -25.98
N TYR A 96 -20.77 -18.54 -27.19
CA TYR A 96 -19.62 -18.71 -28.08
C TYR A 96 -18.99 -17.37 -28.53
N VAL A 97 -19.76 -16.28 -28.58
CA VAL A 97 -19.26 -14.94 -29.00
C VAL A 97 -18.25 -14.41 -27.99
N GLN A 98 -18.48 -14.63 -26.69
CA GLN A 98 -17.54 -14.24 -25.63
C GLN A 98 -16.21 -14.99 -25.74
N ALA A 99 -16.26 -16.29 -26.04
CA ALA A 99 -15.05 -17.10 -26.28
C ALA A 99 -14.32 -16.68 -27.56
N GLN A 100 -15.04 -16.33 -28.63
CA GLN A 100 -14.46 -15.79 -29.86
C GLN A 100 -13.83 -14.40 -29.65
N PHE A 101 -14.49 -13.52 -28.90
CA PHE A 101 -14.00 -12.20 -28.53
C PHE A 101 -12.72 -12.27 -27.68
N LEU A 102 -12.69 -13.15 -26.66
CA LEU A 102 -11.46 -13.41 -25.89
C LEU A 102 -10.36 -14.02 -26.78
N ASN A 103 -10.68 -14.97 -27.66
CA ASN A 103 -9.73 -15.49 -28.64
C ASN A 103 -9.15 -14.37 -29.53
N TYR A 104 -9.99 -13.46 -30.02
CA TYR A 104 -9.56 -12.31 -30.83
C TYR A 104 -8.64 -11.36 -30.03
N ILE A 105 -8.98 -11.07 -28.76
CA ILE A 105 -8.14 -10.31 -27.83
C ILE A 105 -6.75 -10.95 -27.70
N PHE A 106 -6.65 -12.28 -27.55
CA PHE A 106 -5.36 -12.94 -27.34
C PHE A 106 -4.60 -13.28 -28.63
N LEU A 107 -5.29 -13.42 -29.77
CA LEU A 107 -4.68 -13.57 -31.10
C LEU A 107 -4.16 -12.24 -31.68
N SER A 108 -4.42 -11.10 -31.02
CA SER A 108 -3.92 -9.78 -31.41
C SER A 108 -2.40 -9.63 -31.20
N ARG A 109 -1.61 -10.23 -32.12
CA ARG A 109 -0.14 -10.22 -32.14
C ARG A 109 0.44 -8.83 -31.81
N ASP A 110 1.51 -8.81 -31.03
CA ASP A 110 2.05 -7.60 -30.40
C ASP A 110 2.55 -6.55 -31.41
N ALA A 111 1.67 -5.61 -31.76
CA ALA A 111 2.07 -4.30 -32.24
C ALA A 111 2.98 -3.65 -31.19
N LYS A 112 4.25 -3.37 -31.55
CA LYS A 112 5.35 -2.93 -30.67
C LYS A 112 4.86 -2.02 -29.53
N ASN A 113 4.70 -2.61 -28.33
CA ASN A 113 3.98 -1.99 -27.22
C ASN A 113 4.60 -0.64 -26.81
N ASP A 114 3.74 0.33 -26.51
CA ASP A 114 4.16 1.67 -26.12
C ASP A 114 4.13 1.80 -24.60
N ALA A 115 5.30 1.91 -23.98
CA ALA A 115 5.57 1.24 -22.71
C ALA A 115 4.77 1.73 -21.48
N ASN A 116 4.28 2.97 -21.44
CA ASN A 116 3.35 3.41 -20.38
C ASN A 116 1.93 2.80 -20.53
N ARG A 117 1.56 2.17 -21.68
CA ARG A 117 0.31 1.36 -21.82
C ARG A 117 0.32 0.10 -20.96
N ASP A 118 1.44 -0.23 -20.31
CA ASP A 118 1.52 -1.40 -19.44
C ASP A 118 0.95 -1.14 -18.04
N LYS A 119 0.92 0.12 -17.56
CA LYS A 119 0.42 0.47 -16.21
C LYS A 119 -1.03 0.07 -15.97
N PHE A 120 -1.91 0.37 -16.91
CA PHE A 120 -3.33 0.02 -16.82
C PHE A 120 -3.56 -1.50 -16.85
N LEU A 121 -2.69 -2.24 -17.56
CA LEU A 121 -2.70 -3.70 -17.56
C LEU A 121 -2.08 -4.29 -16.27
N THR A 122 -1.22 -3.53 -15.59
CA THR A 122 -0.69 -3.84 -14.25
C THR A 122 -1.79 -3.69 -13.19
N TYR A 123 -2.53 -2.57 -13.17
CA TYR A 123 -3.73 -2.42 -12.34
C TYR A 123 -4.79 -3.50 -12.64
N LEU A 124 -4.92 -3.94 -13.90
CA LEU A 124 -5.81 -5.06 -14.25
C LEU A 124 -5.32 -6.42 -13.70
N VAL A 125 -4.02 -6.72 -13.77
CA VAL A 125 -3.43 -7.96 -13.20
C VAL A 125 -3.61 -8.00 -11.68
N LEU A 126 -3.47 -6.86 -11.02
CA LEU A 126 -3.79 -6.69 -9.61
C LEU A 126 -5.27 -6.89 -9.30
N PHE A 127 -6.15 -6.24 -10.07
CA PHE A 127 -7.58 -6.39 -9.85
C PHE A 127 -7.99 -7.87 -9.98
N PHE A 128 -7.35 -8.63 -10.87
CA PHE A 128 -7.45 -10.09 -10.90
C PHE A 128 -6.99 -10.77 -9.60
N TYR A 129 -5.89 -10.36 -8.96
CA TYR A 129 -5.48 -10.91 -7.65
C TYR A 129 -6.48 -10.60 -6.52
N MET A 130 -7.02 -9.37 -6.47
CA MET A 130 -8.05 -9.01 -5.48
C MET A 130 -9.32 -9.83 -5.70
N VAL A 131 -9.69 -10.07 -6.95
CA VAL A 131 -10.80 -10.95 -7.34
C VAL A 131 -10.50 -12.44 -7.02
N GLU A 132 -9.25 -12.91 -7.19
CA GLU A 132 -8.83 -14.25 -6.72
C GLU A 132 -8.98 -14.40 -5.20
N PHE A 133 -8.63 -13.36 -4.43
CA PHE A 133 -8.79 -13.37 -2.97
C PHE A 133 -10.26 -13.36 -2.54
N CYS A 134 -11.10 -12.53 -3.18
CA CYS A 134 -12.53 -12.42 -2.86
C CYS A 134 -13.30 -13.72 -3.09
N TYR A 135 -13.06 -14.45 -4.20
CA TYR A 135 -13.82 -15.69 -4.44
C TYR A 135 -13.43 -16.84 -3.51
N TYR A 136 -12.27 -16.81 -2.84
CA TYR A 136 -11.93 -17.81 -1.81
C TYR A 136 -12.38 -17.36 -0.42
N SER A 137 -12.21 -16.08 -0.08
CA SER A 137 -12.53 -15.57 1.27
C SER A 137 -14.03 -15.53 1.55
N LEU A 138 -14.88 -15.13 0.59
CA LEU A 138 -16.32 -15.04 0.81
C LEU A 138 -16.98 -16.42 1.07
N PRO A 139 -16.71 -17.49 0.30
CA PRO A 139 -17.23 -18.83 0.63
C PRO A 139 -16.77 -19.35 1.99
N ILE A 140 -15.55 -19.02 2.44
CA ILE A 140 -15.04 -19.39 3.76
C ILE A 140 -15.82 -18.64 4.86
N VAL A 141 -16.06 -17.34 4.70
CA VAL A 141 -16.91 -16.57 5.63
C VAL A 141 -18.33 -17.15 5.68
N HIS A 142 -18.94 -17.46 4.53
CA HIS A 142 -20.26 -18.12 4.50
C HIS A 142 -20.25 -19.49 5.21
N TRP A 143 -19.21 -20.32 5.01
CA TRP A 143 -19.05 -21.61 5.69
C TRP A 143 -19.00 -21.42 7.22
N PHE A 144 -18.20 -20.47 7.72
CA PHE A 144 -18.16 -20.15 9.14
C PHE A 144 -19.49 -19.57 9.66
N SER A 145 -20.17 -18.72 8.89
CA SER A 145 -21.49 -18.20 9.28
C SER A 145 -22.54 -19.30 9.46
N VAL A 146 -22.53 -20.36 8.63
CA VAL A 146 -23.42 -21.51 8.82
C VAL A 146 -23.05 -22.35 10.05
N MET A 147 -21.76 -22.50 10.33
CA MET A 147 -21.30 -23.30 11.48
C MET A 147 -21.53 -22.58 12.83
N LEU A 148 -21.36 -21.26 12.86
CA LEU A 148 -21.50 -20.42 14.07
C LEU A 148 -22.94 -19.93 14.28
N LEU A 149 -23.61 -19.50 13.20
CA LEU A 149 -24.95 -18.89 13.21
C LEU A 149 -25.88 -19.63 12.22
N PRO A 150 -26.09 -20.96 12.37
CA PRO A 150 -26.86 -21.76 11.41
C PRO A 150 -28.28 -21.25 11.17
N CYS A 151 -28.84 -20.54 12.14
CA CYS A 151 -30.19 -19.99 12.12
C CYS A 151 -30.27 -18.53 11.66
N GLN A 152 -29.16 -17.92 11.21
CA GLN A 152 -29.16 -16.59 10.63
C GLN A 152 -29.99 -16.57 9.32
N PRO A 153 -30.94 -15.63 9.15
CA PRO A 153 -31.61 -15.43 7.87
C PRO A 153 -30.62 -15.21 6.73
N GLY A 154 -31.00 -15.58 5.50
CA GLY A 154 -30.15 -15.52 4.32
C GLY A 154 -29.11 -16.64 4.21
N LEU A 155 -29.02 -17.56 5.19
CA LEU A 155 -28.33 -18.83 5.07
C LEU A 155 -29.34 -19.96 4.85
N SER A 156 -29.09 -20.84 3.88
CA SER A 156 -30.02 -21.94 3.54
C SER A 156 -30.26 -22.93 4.70
N SER A 157 -29.35 -23.03 5.65
CA SER A 157 -29.50 -23.83 6.89
C SER A 157 -30.65 -23.35 7.79
N SER A 158 -30.96 -22.06 7.77
CA SER A 158 -31.91 -21.46 8.72
C SER A 158 -33.36 -21.89 8.52
N ILE A 159 -33.70 -22.43 7.34
CA ILE A 159 -35.01 -23.09 7.08
C ILE A 159 -35.25 -24.21 8.09
N LEU A 160 -34.21 -24.95 8.47
CA LEU A 160 -34.33 -26.09 9.39
C LEU A 160 -34.36 -25.67 10.87
N CYS A 161 -34.20 -24.38 11.19
CA CYS A 161 -34.33 -23.84 12.54
C CYS A 161 -35.79 -23.47 12.91
N SER A 162 -36.78 -24.22 12.41
CA SER A 162 -38.21 -23.91 12.56
C SER A 162 -38.92 -24.69 13.69
N GLY A 163 -38.18 -25.25 14.64
CA GLY A 163 -38.70 -25.93 15.83
C GLY A 163 -37.63 -26.08 16.91
N ASP A 164 -38.03 -25.99 18.18
CA ASP A 164 -37.15 -25.49 19.26
C ASP A 164 -35.86 -26.28 19.49
N ASN A 165 -35.87 -27.61 19.31
CA ASN A 165 -34.74 -28.48 19.68
C ASN A 165 -34.10 -29.25 18.50
N GLY A 166 -34.67 -29.19 17.29
CA GLY A 166 -34.28 -30.08 16.19
C GLY A 166 -32.88 -29.83 15.61
N PHE A 167 -32.53 -28.58 15.30
CA PHE A 167 -31.33 -28.28 14.50
C PHE A 167 -30.05 -28.06 15.32
N GLN A 168 -30.16 -27.80 16.62
CA GLN A 168 -28.99 -27.42 17.43
C GLN A 168 -27.98 -28.56 17.58
N ASN A 169 -28.42 -29.81 17.67
CA ASN A 169 -27.56 -30.97 17.94
C ASN A 169 -27.03 -31.67 16.67
N GLY A 170 -27.60 -31.37 15.49
CA GLY A 170 -27.28 -32.03 14.22
C GLY A 170 -25.96 -31.58 13.57
N ALA A 171 -24.80 -31.88 14.19
CA ALA A 171 -23.49 -31.45 13.70
C ALA A 171 -23.18 -31.84 12.24
N ILE A 172 -23.57 -33.06 11.83
CA ILE A 172 -23.44 -33.54 10.44
C ILE A 172 -24.27 -32.67 9.49
N VAL A 173 -25.48 -32.29 9.87
CA VAL A 173 -26.38 -31.48 9.03
C VAL A 173 -25.84 -30.05 8.88
N LYS A 174 -25.32 -29.45 9.96
CA LYS A 174 -24.62 -28.15 9.88
C LYS A 174 -23.43 -28.20 8.91
N LEU A 175 -22.63 -29.27 8.96
CA LEU A 175 -21.50 -29.46 8.06
C LEU A 175 -21.93 -29.63 6.58
N VAL A 176 -23.01 -30.37 6.31
CA VAL A 176 -23.58 -30.52 4.96
C VAL A 176 -24.05 -29.17 4.41
N PHE A 177 -24.79 -28.38 5.19
CA PHE A 177 -25.23 -27.05 4.75
C PHE A 177 -24.07 -26.07 4.59
N ALA A 178 -23.07 -26.09 5.48
CA ALA A 178 -21.88 -25.27 5.34
C ALA A 178 -21.10 -25.63 4.07
N GLY A 179 -20.96 -26.93 3.76
CA GLY A 179 -20.35 -27.41 2.51
C GLY A 179 -21.12 -27.01 1.25
N LEU A 180 -22.45 -27.04 1.30
CA LEU A 180 -23.33 -26.58 0.21
C LEU A 180 -23.20 -25.07 -0.03
N GLU A 181 -23.26 -24.27 1.04
CA GLU A 181 -23.08 -22.82 1.01
C GLU A 181 -21.69 -22.41 0.49
N PHE A 182 -20.64 -23.11 0.93
CA PHE A 182 -19.29 -22.95 0.40
C PHE A 182 -19.23 -23.24 -1.11
N LEU A 183 -19.79 -24.38 -1.55
CA LEU A 183 -19.75 -24.80 -2.96
C LEU A 183 -20.52 -23.82 -3.86
N VAL A 184 -21.72 -23.41 -3.45
CA VAL A 184 -22.57 -22.46 -4.19
C VAL A 184 -21.96 -21.05 -4.19
N SER A 185 -21.43 -20.57 -3.07
CA SER A 185 -20.75 -19.27 -3.00
C SER A 185 -19.49 -19.26 -3.87
N MET A 186 -18.70 -20.34 -3.88
CA MET A 186 -17.52 -20.50 -4.74
C MET A 186 -17.90 -20.54 -6.23
N GLN A 187 -18.96 -21.26 -6.60
CA GLN A 187 -19.48 -21.28 -7.97
C GLN A 187 -20.05 -19.92 -8.41
N SER A 188 -20.69 -19.19 -7.51
CA SER A 188 -21.18 -17.84 -7.75
C SER A 188 -20.03 -16.85 -7.95
N GLY A 189 -19.05 -16.83 -7.04
CA GLY A 189 -17.90 -15.93 -7.08
C GLY A 189 -17.02 -16.14 -8.32
N VAL A 190 -16.64 -17.38 -8.63
CA VAL A 190 -15.82 -17.70 -9.82
C VAL A 190 -16.65 -17.58 -11.12
N GLY A 191 -17.95 -17.87 -11.08
CA GLY A 191 -18.86 -17.65 -12.20
C GLY A 191 -19.03 -16.16 -12.55
N GLY A 192 -19.54 -15.35 -11.62
CA GLY A 192 -19.78 -13.92 -11.83
C GLY A 192 -18.51 -13.14 -12.20
N SER A 193 -17.39 -13.42 -11.54
CA SER A 193 -16.11 -12.75 -11.85
C SER A 193 -15.58 -13.06 -13.26
N TYR A 194 -15.90 -14.20 -13.86
CA TYR A 194 -15.58 -14.45 -15.27
C TYR A 194 -16.31 -13.45 -16.20
N TYR A 195 -17.62 -13.23 -16.01
CA TYR A 195 -18.37 -12.28 -16.85
C TYR A 195 -17.98 -10.82 -16.56
N ILE A 196 -17.83 -10.41 -15.30
CA ILE A 196 -17.48 -9.03 -14.92
C ILE A 196 -16.03 -8.68 -15.27
N VAL A 197 -15.07 -9.55 -14.95
CA VAL A 197 -13.65 -9.18 -14.94
C VAL A 197 -12.93 -9.68 -16.20
N ILE A 198 -13.24 -10.91 -16.64
CA ILE A 198 -12.61 -11.51 -17.83
C ILE A 198 -13.30 -11.03 -19.11
N ILE A 199 -14.62 -10.88 -19.14
CA ILE A 199 -15.30 -10.43 -20.36
C ILE A 199 -15.52 -8.93 -20.38
N LEU A 200 -16.25 -8.35 -19.42
CA LEU A 200 -16.53 -6.90 -19.42
C LEU A 200 -15.25 -6.08 -19.21
N LEU A 201 -14.54 -6.23 -18.08
CA LEU A 201 -13.39 -5.37 -17.78
C LEU A 201 -12.20 -5.61 -18.74
N THR A 202 -11.78 -6.86 -18.95
CA THR A 202 -10.68 -7.15 -19.91
C THR A 202 -11.08 -6.80 -21.35
N GLY A 203 -12.36 -6.94 -21.70
CA GLY A 203 -12.91 -6.47 -22.98
C GLY A 203 -12.77 -4.95 -23.13
N VAL A 204 -13.38 -4.17 -22.24
CA VAL A 204 -13.36 -2.69 -22.28
C VAL A 204 -11.93 -2.15 -22.23
N THR A 205 -11.07 -2.69 -21.36
CA THR A 205 -9.66 -2.26 -21.28
C THR A 205 -8.88 -2.56 -22.57
N PHE A 206 -9.14 -3.70 -23.22
CA PHE A 206 -8.51 -4.04 -24.49
C PHE A 206 -9.04 -3.21 -25.66
N LEU A 207 -10.36 -2.99 -25.73
CA LEU A 207 -11.00 -2.15 -26.73
C LEU A 207 -10.45 -0.73 -26.65
N TRP A 208 -10.42 -0.13 -25.46
CA TRP A 208 -9.79 1.18 -25.23
C TRP A 208 -8.33 1.23 -25.74
N LYS A 209 -7.56 0.15 -25.52
CA LYS A 209 -6.18 0.03 -26.03
C LYS A 209 -6.13 0.00 -27.57
N GLU A 210 -6.93 -0.82 -28.24
CA GLU A 210 -6.88 -0.93 -29.71
C GLU A 210 -7.60 0.21 -30.44
N CYS A 211 -8.63 0.79 -29.86
CA CYS A 211 -9.16 2.10 -30.24
C CYS A 211 -8.04 3.16 -30.25
N GLY A 212 -7.27 3.24 -29.16
CA GLY A 212 -6.06 4.06 -29.10
C GLY A 212 -4.94 3.65 -30.08
N THR A 213 -4.99 2.46 -30.70
CA THR A 213 -4.07 2.05 -31.77
C THR A 213 -4.62 2.49 -33.14
N PHE A 214 -5.91 2.31 -33.39
CA PHE A 214 -6.61 2.76 -34.60
C PHE A 214 -6.48 4.28 -34.78
N ILE A 215 -6.71 5.05 -33.71
CA ILE A 215 -6.59 6.51 -33.70
C ILE A 215 -5.17 6.98 -34.09
N LYS A 216 -4.13 6.24 -33.68
CA LYS A 216 -2.73 6.51 -34.10
C LYS A 216 -2.57 6.33 -35.62
N ARG A 217 -3.07 5.23 -36.17
CA ARG A 217 -2.93 4.85 -37.59
C ARG A 217 -3.75 5.72 -38.53
N TYR A 218 -4.98 6.04 -38.13
CA TYR A 218 -5.86 6.94 -38.88
C TYR A 218 -5.22 8.34 -39.03
N LYS A 219 -4.67 8.89 -37.95
CA LYS A 219 -3.95 10.18 -37.97
C LYS A 219 -2.60 10.14 -38.70
N SER A 220 -2.05 8.97 -39.02
CA SER A 220 -0.87 8.82 -39.88
C SER A 220 -1.23 8.45 -41.33
N GLY A 221 -2.50 8.58 -41.73
CA GLY A 221 -2.96 8.39 -43.12
C GLY A 221 -2.81 6.97 -43.68
N THR A 222 -2.52 5.98 -42.85
CA THR A 222 -1.84 4.73 -43.29
C THR A 222 -2.76 3.51 -43.39
N SER A 223 -4.08 3.67 -43.52
CA SER A 223 -5.00 2.53 -43.55
C SER A 223 -6.37 2.77 -44.19
N SER A 224 -6.69 1.98 -45.20
CA SER A 224 -8.04 1.71 -45.72
C SER A 224 -8.89 0.78 -44.82
N GLN A 225 -8.55 0.64 -43.53
CA GLN A 225 -9.11 -0.36 -42.61
C GLN A 225 -10.53 -0.04 -42.07
N ILE A 226 -11.45 0.37 -42.96
CA ILE A 226 -12.88 0.57 -42.65
C ILE A 226 -13.54 -0.77 -42.31
N GLU A 227 -13.17 -1.85 -42.99
CA GLU A 227 -13.75 -3.18 -42.80
C GLU A 227 -13.41 -3.80 -41.43
N TYR A 228 -12.15 -3.70 -41.00
CA TYR A 228 -11.71 -4.16 -39.67
C TYR A 228 -12.48 -3.46 -38.54
N ARG A 229 -12.81 -2.17 -38.71
CA ARG A 229 -13.70 -1.45 -37.79
C ARG A 229 -15.09 -2.09 -37.77
N LYS A 230 -15.74 -2.31 -38.92
CA LYS A 230 -17.09 -2.92 -38.99
C LYS A 230 -17.16 -4.28 -38.28
N VAL A 231 -16.13 -5.12 -38.42
CA VAL A 231 -16.06 -6.43 -37.74
C VAL A 231 -15.92 -6.27 -36.22
N LEU A 232 -15.01 -5.41 -35.75
CA LEU A 232 -14.80 -5.19 -34.31
C LEU A 232 -16.01 -4.53 -33.64
N GLU A 233 -16.66 -3.58 -34.32
CA GLU A 233 -17.83 -2.85 -33.83
C GLU A 233 -19.07 -3.76 -33.77
N LYS A 234 -19.28 -4.64 -34.76
CA LYS A 234 -20.33 -5.66 -34.73
C LYS A 234 -20.09 -6.71 -33.63
N LEU A 235 -18.85 -7.19 -33.48
CA LEU A 235 -18.48 -8.16 -32.43
C LEU A 235 -18.60 -7.56 -31.03
N LEU A 236 -18.22 -6.29 -30.85
CA LEU A 236 -18.39 -5.54 -29.62
C LEU A 236 -19.88 -5.39 -29.27
N ASN A 237 -20.66 -4.82 -30.17
CA ASN A 237 -22.06 -4.52 -29.90
C ASN A 237 -22.86 -5.79 -29.56
N ALA A 238 -22.60 -6.92 -30.24
CA ALA A 238 -23.19 -8.21 -29.86
C ALA A 238 -22.78 -8.69 -28.44
N CYS A 239 -21.51 -8.49 -28.05
CA CYS A 239 -20.96 -8.97 -26.77
C CYS A 239 -21.37 -8.11 -25.57
N THR A 240 -21.33 -6.77 -25.70
CA THR A 240 -21.62 -5.86 -24.57
C THR A 240 -23.08 -5.43 -24.50
N ARG A 241 -23.72 -5.04 -25.62
CA ARG A 241 -25.04 -4.36 -25.62
C ARG A 241 -26.14 -5.23 -25.01
N GLU A 242 -26.23 -6.48 -25.43
CA GLU A 242 -27.42 -7.31 -25.22
C GLU A 242 -27.35 -8.26 -24.02
N GLN A 243 -26.16 -8.63 -23.54
CA GLN A 243 -26.03 -9.59 -22.44
C GLN A 243 -25.36 -9.04 -21.18
N ILE A 244 -24.23 -8.31 -21.30
CA ILE A 244 -23.37 -8.05 -20.14
C ILE A 244 -23.46 -6.60 -19.65
N PHE A 245 -23.46 -5.59 -20.54
CA PHE A 245 -23.46 -4.19 -20.11
C PHE A 245 -24.77 -3.79 -19.43
N SER A 246 -25.92 -4.14 -20.02
CA SER A 246 -27.24 -3.87 -19.41
C SER A 246 -27.38 -4.53 -18.03
N LYS A 247 -27.04 -5.82 -17.91
CA LYS A 247 -27.03 -6.54 -16.62
C LYS A 247 -26.08 -5.91 -15.62
N ALA A 248 -24.83 -5.59 -16.01
CA ALA A 248 -23.85 -4.98 -15.12
C ALA A 248 -24.27 -3.58 -14.66
N ALA A 249 -24.80 -2.75 -15.56
CA ALA A 249 -25.25 -1.39 -15.27
C ALA A 249 -26.50 -1.36 -14.37
N LEU A 250 -27.37 -2.38 -14.42
CA LEU A 250 -28.51 -2.49 -13.51
C LEU A 250 -28.12 -3.13 -12.16
N LEU A 251 -27.34 -4.22 -12.20
CA LEU A 251 -27.07 -5.03 -11.02
C LEU A 251 -25.94 -4.49 -10.14
N LEU A 252 -24.89 -3.86 -10.70
CA LEU A 252 -23.80 -3.32 -9.87
C LEU A 252 -24.27 -2.15 -8.99
N PRO A 253 -25.03 -1.15 -9.48
CA PRO A 253 -25.58 -0.11 -8.61
C PRO A 253 -26.59 -0.67 -7.60
N THR A 254 -27.48 -1.59 -8.03
CA THR A 254 -28.45 -2.23 -7.12
C THR A 254 -27.74 -2.99 -5.99
N PHE A 255 -26.74 -3.79 -6.32
CA PHE A 255 -25.90 -4.50 -5.36
C PHE A 255 -25.10 -3.55 -4.47
N GLN A 256 -24.53 -2.47 -5.02
CA GLN A 256 -23.82 -1.46 -4.24
C GLN A 256 -24.76 -0.74 -3.28
N ILE A 257 -25.99 -0.42 -3.68
CA ILE A 257 -27.03 0.18 -2.83
C ILE A 257 -27.41 -0.81 -1.73
N MET A 258 -27.74 -2.06 -2.06
CA MET A 258 -28.14 -3.08 -1.08
C MET A 258 -27.01 -3.41 -0.10
N THR A 259 -25.78 -3.60 -0.55
CA THR A 259 -24.64 -3.86 0.35
C THR A 259 -24.23 -2.63 1.14
N SER A 260 -24.33 -1.41 0.60
CA SER A 260 -24.11 -0.20 1.39
C SER A 260 -25.19 -0.03 2.46
N PHE A 261 -26.47 -0.20 2.10
CA PHE A 261 -27.60 -0.12 3.03
C PHE A 261 -27.49 -1.18 4.14
N SER A 262 -27.19 -2.43 3.78
CA SER A 262 -26.96 -3.50 4.75
C SER A 262 -25.72 -3.26 5.60
N ALA A 263 -24.58 -2.87 5.02
CA ALA A 263 -23.36 -2.59 5.79
C ALA A 263 -23.58 -1.42 6.76
N ILE A 264 -24.23 -0.34 6.30
CA ILE A 264 -24.63 0.80 7.14
C ILE A 264 -25.53 0.31 8.28
N LYS A 265 -26.53 -0.55 8.01
CA LYS A 265 -27.41 -1.12 9.04
C LYS A 265 -26.72 -2.09 10.00
N ILE A 266 -25.73 -2.86 9.56
CA ILE A 266 -24.94 -3.78 10.39
C ILE A 266 -23.97 -2.99 11.29
N LEU A 267 -23.31 -1.96 10.75
CA LEU A 267 -22.57 -0.95 11.54
C LEU A 267 -23.49 -0.24 12.54
N HIS A 268 -24.77 -0.05 12.21
CA HIS A 268 -25.78 0.51 13.10
C HIS A 268 -26.27 -0.45 14.20
N SER A 269 -25.80 -1.71 14.24
CA SER A 269 -26.37 -2.74 15.12
C SER A 269 -25.39 -3.76 15.73
N GLY A 270 -24.17 -3.96 15.21
CA GLY A 270 -23.39 -5.15 15.59
C GLY A 270 -21.89 -5.15 15.29
N HIS A 271 -21.14 -4.35 16.05
CA HIS A 271 -19.69 -4.43 16.29
C HIS A 271 -18.71 -4.15 15.13
N ASP A 272 -17.70 -3.35 15.46
CA ASP A 272 -16.74 -2.85 14.50
C ASP A 272 -15.66 -3.87 14.11
N LEU A 273 -15.70 -4.22 12.81
CA LEU A 273 -14.58 -4.09 11.88
C LEU A 273 -13.55 -5.26 11.88
N ILE A 274 -13.66 -6.20 10.92
CA ILE A 274 -12.48 -6.71 10.17
C ILE A 274 -12.72 -6.56 8.68
N ALA A 275 -11.92 -5.71 8.03
CA ALA A 275 -11.47 -5.91 6.66
C ALA A 275 -10.10 -5.23 6.52
N VAL A 276 -9.25 -5.66 5.57
CA VAL A 276 -7.96 -5.02 5.17
C VAL A 276 -6.68 -5.57 5.90
N LYS A 277 -6.51 -6.92 6.07
CA LYS A 277 -5.30 -7.62 6.66
C LYS A 277 -4.66 -8.69 5.73
N VAL A 278 -4.71 -8.45 4.41
CA VAL A 278 -4.20 -9.25 3.27
C VAL A 278 -2.76 -8.89 2.84
N TYR A 279 -2.33 -7.66 3.10
CA TYR A 279 -1.12 -7.03 2.57
C TYR A 279 0.15 -7.19 3.45
N GLY A 280 0.74 -8.39 3.45
CA GLY A 280 1.84 -8.77 4.35
C GLY A 280 2.47 -10.11 3.96
N VAL A 281 1.64 -10.98 3.37
CA VAL A 281 2.00 -12.10 2.47
C VAL A 281 3.15 -11.76 1.50
N SER A 282 3.28 -10.49 1.10
CA SER A 282 4.25 -10.03 0.12
C SER A 282 5.71 -10.06 0.61
N GLN A 283 5.98 -9.89 1.91
CA GLN A 283 7.33 -9.74 2.46
C GLN A 283 8.12 -11.07 2.64
N LYS A 284 7.89 -12.13 1.84
CA LYS A 284 8.70 -13.38 1.91
C LYS A 284 10.01 -13.36 1.09
N TRP A 285 10.01 -12.68 -0.05
CA TRP A 285 10.94 -12.96 -1.18
C TRP A 285 12.22 -12.07 -1.43
N ILE A 286 12.77 -11.22 -0.54
CA ILE A 286 13.75 -10.14 -0.93
C ILE A 286 15.22 -10.57 -0.96
N THR A 287 15.45 -11.85 -0.85
CA THR A 287 16.78 -12.43 -0.60
C THR A 287 17.55 -12.71 -1.90
N GLU A 288 17.15 -12.11 -3.03
CA GLU A 288 16.99 -12.92 -4.26
C GLU A 288 17.20 -12.19 -5.63
N CYS A 289 17.09 -10.86 -5.75
CA CYS A 289 17.46 -10.10 -6.96
C CYS A 289 18.50 -9.01 -6.68
N LYS A 290 19.70 -9.42 -6.26
CA LYS A 290 20.91 -8.61 -6.43
C LYS A 290 21.36 -8.64 -7.91
N GLY A 291 20.53 -8.16 -8.84
CA GLY A 291 20.74 -8.37 -10.28
C GLY A 291 20.03 -7.39 -11.22
N ALA A 292 20.60 -6.19 -11.36
CA ALA A 292 20.29 -5.22 -12.43
C ALA A 292 18.84 -4.68 -12.53
N ASP A 293 18.65 -3.83 -13.53
CA ASP A 293 17.64 -2.77 -13.54
C ASP A 293 17.56 -2.13 -14.96
N LYS A 294 16.47 -1.49 -15.45
CA LYS A 294 15.03 -1.58 -15.19
C LYS A 294 14.23 -0.73 -16.20
N GLU A 295 14.80 0.40 -16.65
CA GLU A 295 14.01 1.56 -17.14
C GLU A 295 13.18 1.42 -18.41
N ILE A 296 13.81 1.31 -19.58
CA ILE A 296 13.69 2.28 -20.71
C ILE A 296 12.26 2.32 -21.31
N CYS A 297 11.29 2.93 -20.59
CA CYS A 297 9.85 2.71 -20.79
C CYS A 297 8.94 3.95 -20.66
N ALA A 298 9.45 5.18 -20.53
CA ALA A 298 8.65 6.25 -19.89
C ALA A 298 7.94 7.33 -20.76
N ARG A 299 8.53 7.93 -21.82
CA ARG A 299 7.96 9.09 -22.58
C ARG A 299 6.72 8.75 -23.41
N LYS A 300 6.81 7.78 -24.33
CA LYS A 300 6.09 7.92 -25.64
C LYS A 300 4.57 7.71 -25.65
N PHE A 301 3.97 7.30 -24.53
CA PHE A 301 2.54 6.94 -24.42
C PHE A 301 1.55 8.09 -24.61
N HIS A 302 1.87 9.29 -24.11
CA HIS A 302 0.85 10.31 -23.76
C HIS A 302 0.11 11.00 -24.92
N ARG A 303 0.36 10.60 -26.17
CA ARG A 303 0.09 11.45 -27.36
C ARG A 303 -1.09 11.04 -28.26
N SER A 304 -1.91 10.03 -27.92
CA SER A 304 -2.85 9.45 -28.93
C SER A 304 -4.08 8.66 -28.40
N LEU A 305 -5.06 9.32 -27.77
CA LEU A 305 -6.36 8.73 -27.36
C LEU A 305 -7.53 9.75 -27.50
N ARG A 306 -7.95 10.06 -28.74
CA ARG A 306 -9.13 10.87 -29.11
C ARG A 306 -9.39 10.69 -30.63
N PRO A 307 -10.47 10.02 -31.13
CA PRO A 307 -11.82 9.90 -30.54
C PRO A 307 -12.49 8.49 -30.57
N LEU A 308 -13.59 8.33 -29.83
CA LEU A 308 -14.71 7.42 -30.14
C LEU A 308 -16.06 8.12 -29.92
N ARG A 309 -17.11 7.60 -30.56
CA ARG A 309 -18.52 7.77 -30.18
C ARG A 309 -19.18 6.38 -30.22
N LEU A 310 -20.21 6.17 -29.41
CA LEU A 310 -21.07 4.97 -29.42
C LEU A 310 -22.53 5.45 -29.40
N GLU A 311 -23.38 4.84 -30.21
CA GLU A 311 -24.81 5.19 -30.33
C GLU A 311 -25.66 4.30 -29.41
N PHE A 312 -26.57 4.91 -28.66
CA PHE A 312 -27.49 4.24 -27.72
C PHE A 312 -28.95 4.48 -28.15
N GLY A 313 -29.22 4.24 -29.43
CA GLY A 313 -30.44 4.75 -30.07
C GLY A 313 -30.40 6.28 -30.12
N ASN A 314 -31.54 6.94 -29.95
CA ASN A 314 -31.68 8.38 -30.18
C ASN A 314 -31.08 9.27 -29.06
N ASN A 315 -30.35 8.73 -28.07
CA ASN A 315 -29.74 9.49 -26.97
C ASN A 315 -28.30 8.99 -26.65
N PHE A 316 -27.45 9.87 -26.11
CA PHE A 316 -26.01 9.62 -25.90
C PHE A 316 -25.55 9.86 -24.45
N VAL A 317 -24.53 9.10 -23.99
CA VAL A 317 -23.85 9.26 -22.68
C VAL A 317 -22.35 8.93 -22.81
N GLU A 318 -21.47 9.67 -22.13
CA GLU A 318 -20.00 9.41 -22.06
C GLU A 318 -19.58 8.78 -20.72
N LEU A 319 -18.48 8.01 -20.69
CA LEU A 319 -18.12 7.17 -19.54
C LEU A 319 -16.61 6.84 -19.41
N LEU A 320 -15.91 7.39 -18.39
CA LEU A 320 -14.69 6.83 -17.75
C LEU A 320 -14.13 7.77 -16.65
N THR A 321 -14.07 7.32 -15.38
CA THR A 321 -13.45 8.13 -14.28
C THR A 321 -12.66 7.33 -13.23
N PRO A 322 -13.14 6.21 -12.62
CA PRO A 322 -12.52 5.68 -11.40
C PRO A 322 -12.03 4.20 -11.51
N LEU A 323 -10.70 3.99 -11.58
CA LEU A 323 -9.96 2.79 -11.11
C LEU A 323 -8.44 2.98 -11.40
N VAL A 324 -7.45 3.17 -10.51
CA VAL A 324 -7.20 2.98 -9.04
C VAL A 324 -6.20 1.84 -8.74
N VAL A 325 -4.94 2.25 -8.47
CA VAL A 325 -4.04 1.84 -7.35
C VAL A 325 -3.50 0.38 -7.29
N GLN A 326 -2.54 0.14 -6.37
CA GLN A 326 -2.19 -1.13 -5.68
C GLN A 326 -1.14 -2.12 -6.26
N GLU A 327 -0.43 -1.86 -7.37
CA GLU A 327 0.63 -2.79 -7.86
C GLU A 327 1.96 -2.10 -8.25
N PHE A 328 3.03 -2.36 -7.47
CA PHE A 328 4.27 -3.06 -7.87
C PHE A 328 5.26 -3.07 -6.70
N CYS A 329 5.65 -4.24 -6.15
CA CYS A 329 5.92 -4.31 -4.71
C CYS A 329 5.80 -5.69 -4.05
N LEU A 330 6.92 -6.42 -4.09
CA LEU A 330 7.40 -7.43 -3.13
C LEU A 330 7.13 -8.91 -3.49
N ARG A 331 8.16 -9.76 -3.67
CA ARG A 331 9.56 -9.46 -4.04
C ARG A 331 10.04 -10.51 -5.10
N GLN A 332 11.29 -10.96 -5.00
CA GLN A 332 12.20 -11.59 -5.96
C GLN A 332 12.08 -13.16 -6.02
N THR A 333 13.08 -13.90 -6.53
CA THR A 333 13.11 -15.33 -6.97
C THR A 333 13.35 -16.40 -5.84
N ALA A 334 13.98 -17.60 -5.92
CA ALA A 334 14.56 -18.50 -6.95
C ALA A 334 14.47 -20.02 -6.57
N GLY A 335 15.54 -20.67 -6.03
CA GLY A 335 15.69 -22.13 -5.86
C GLY A 335 17.01 -22.61 -5.19
N PRO A 336 17.24 -23.95 -5.00
CA PRO A 336 18.27 -24.50 -4.09
C PRO A 336 19.59 -25.00 -4.73
N LEU A 337 20.60 -25.26 -3.88
CA LEU A 337 21.97 -25.74 -4.18
C LEU A 337 22.14 -27.27 -4.07
N ARG A 338 23.27 -27.80 -4.60
CA ARG A 338 23.76 -29.18 -4.39
C ARG A 338 25.29 -29.28 -4.56
N GLY A 339 25.97 -30.09 -3.75
CA GLY A 339 27.35 -30.56 -3.99
C GLY A 339 28.29 -30.57 -2.77
N PRO A 340 29.11 -31.63 -2.61
CA PRO A 340 30.37 -31.59 -1.86
C PRO A 340 31.57 -32.15 -2.67
N ALA A 341 32.79 -31.70 -2.34
CA ALA A 341 34.06 -32.28 -2.82
C ALA A 341 35.19 -32.01 -1.81
N LEU A 342 36.21 -32.88 -1.76
CA LEU A 342 37.37 -32.78 -0.85
C LEU A 342 38.56 -32.06 -1.51
N CYS A 343 39.48 -31.48 -0.71
CA CYS A 343 40.92 -31.83 -0.77
C CYS A 343 41.82 -31.23 0.34
N GLN A 344 42.65 -32.10 0.93
CA GLN A 344 44.05 -31.93 1.41
C GLN A 344 44.54 -30.82 2.39
N ASN A 345 45.21 -31.29 3.47
CA ASN A 345 46.53 -30.88 4.02
C ASN A 345 46.79 -29.41 4.50
N LYS A 346 47.75 -29.10 5.42
CA LYS A 346 48.89 -29.86 5.98
C LYS A 346 49.28 -29.37 7.41
N LYS A 347 49.96 -30.24 8.18
CA LYS A 347 50.71 -30.07 9.46
C LYS A 347 51.08 -28.63 9.95
N HIS A 348 50.96 -28.37 11.26
CA HIS A 348 52.06 -28.62 12.24
C HIS A 348 51.58 -28.70 13.70
N GLU A 349 52.43 -29.24 14.58
CA GLU A 349 52.21 -29.44 16.02
C GLU A 349 53.05 -28.47 16.87
N GLU A 350 52.58 -28.15 18.09
CA GLU A 350 53.38 -28.28 19.31
C GLU A 350 52.49 -28.32 20.59
N LYS A 351 53.05 -28.72 21.74
CA LYS A 351 52.36 -28.94 23.02
C LYS A 351 53.09 -28.29 24.19
N PHE A 352 52.36 -27.71 25.14
CA PHE A 352 52.57 -27.61 26.61
C PHE A 352 51.59 -26.50 27.11
N GLY A 353 51.13 -26.43 28.37
CA GLY A 353 51.24 -27.35 29.51
C GLY A 353 50.71 -26.71 30.80
N SER A 354 50.00 -27.48 31.63
CA SER A 354 49.61 -27.23 33.05
C SER A 354 48.77 -25.99 33.46
N LYS A 355 47.91 -26.22 34.46
CA LYS A 355 47.26 -25.24 35.34
C LYS A 355 48.28 -24.37 36.10
N VAL A 356 47.82 -23.22 36.64
CA VAL A 356 47.76 -22.95 38.10
C VAL A 356 46.80 -21.76 38.35
N ASP A 357 46.36 -21.60 39.60
CA ASP A 357 45.24 -20.75 40.05
C ASP A 357 45.60 -19.26 40.27
N ALA A 358 44.62 -18.48 40.73
CA ALA A 358 44.71 -17.03 40.89
C ALA A 358 45.09 -16.57 42.31
N ALA A 359 45.95 -15.55 42.41
CA ALA A 359 45.99 -14.56 43.50
C ALA A 359 46.75 -13.29 43.05
N ASP A 360 46.35 -12.15 43.60
CA ASP A 360 47.04 -10.87 43.83
C ASP A 360 48.20 -10.40 42.93
N LEU A 361 48.08 -9.15 42.42
CA LEU A 361 49.10 -8.08 42.59
C LEU A 361 48.61 -6.71 42.04
N GLU A 362 48.67 -5.68 42.88
CA GLU A 362 48.81 -4.25 42.48
C GLU A 362 50.26 -3.99 41.97
N PRO A 363 50.70 -2.80 41.48
CA PRO A 363 50.11 -1.43 41.50
C PRO A 363 50.28 -0.72 40.11
N PRO A 364 50.50 0.62 39.93
CA PRO A 364 50.32 1.80 40.79
C PRO A 364 49.52 2.97 40.16
N TYR A 365 49.43 4.10 40.89
CA TYR A 365 48.86 5.39 40.47
C TYR A 365 49.76 6.20 39.50
N ALA A 366 49.15 6.76 38.44
CA ALA A 366 49.53 7.98 37.68
C ALA A 366 48.55 8.14 36.47
N ASP A 367 48.18 9.31 35.96
CA ASP A 367 48.32 10.69 36.46
C ASP A 367 47.17 11.57 35.90
N ALA A 368 46.88 12.72 36.49
CA ALA A 368 45.72 13.55 36.10
C ALA A 368 46.03 14.54 34.95
N PHE A 369 45.39 14.37 33.79
CA PHE A 369 45.45 15.35 32.69
C PHE A 369 44.18 16.19 32.54
N TYR A 370 44.33 17.51 32.66
CA TYR A 370 43.28 18.51 32.49
C TYR A 370 42.68 18.51 31.07
N ALA A 371 41.35 18.54 30.99
CA ALA A 371 40.65 19.02 29.80
C ALA A 371 40.41 20.54 29.91
N PRO A 372 40.75 21.36 28.89
CA PRO A 372 40.56 22.81 28.95
C PRO A 372 39.07 23.20 28.82
N PRO A 373 38.63 24.32 29.45
CA PRO A 373 37.26 24.79 29.35
C PRO A 373 36.92 25.30 27.94
N PRO A 374 35.65 25.23 27.50
CA PRO A 374 35.25 25.69 26.19
C PRO A 374 35.33 27.22 26.05
N PRO A 375 35.73 27.76 24.89
CA PRO A 375 35.87 29.20 24.69
C PRO A 375 34.51 29.92 24.68
N LYS A 376 34.31 30.80 25.66
CA LYS A 376 33.18 31.76 25.67
C LYS A 376 33.42 32.84 24.61
N ASN A 377 32.80 32.72 23.44
CA ASN A 377 32.66 33.82 22.47
C ASN A 377 31.38 33.63 21.63
N LEU A 378 30.27 34.19 22.11
CA LEU A 378 28.99 34.24 21.40
C LEU A 378 28.91 35.50 20.54
N ILE A 379 29.24 35.40 19.25
CA ILE A 379 28.87 36.42 18.26
C ILE A 379 27.40 36.22 17.90
N SER A 380 26.53 37.09 18.41
CA SER A 380 25.09 37.05 18.16
C SER A 380 24.75 37.60 16.77
N TYR A 381 24.39 36.72 15.83
CA TYR A 381 23.82 37.12 14.55
C TYR A 381 22.32 37.43 14.69
N SER A 382 21.98 38.71 14.88
CA SER A 382 20.61 39.21 14.85
C SER A 382 20.11 39.40 13.42
N PHE A 383 19.17 38.56 12.98
CA PHE A 383 18.46 38.74 11.71
C PHE A 383 17.38 39.81 11.84
N ASN A 384 17.76 41.08 11.67
CA ASN A 384 16.81 42.18 11.51
C ASN A 384 16.15 42.12 10.12
N ILE A 385 14.90 41.65 10.06
CA ILE A 385 14.06 41.78 8.86
C ILE A 385 13.42 43.16 8.88
N ALA A 386 14.02 44.11 8.15
CA ALA A 386 13.44 45.43 7.95
C ALA A 386 12.19 45.35 7.06
N THR A 387 11.03 45.73 7.59
CA THR A 387 9.79 45.92 6.82
C THR A 387 9.77 47.32 6.20
N PRO A 388 9.46 47.48 4.90
CA PRO A 388 9.28 48.80 4.31
C PRO A 388 8.06 49.51 4.93
N ARG A 389 8.27 50.71 5.46
CA ARG A 389 7.16 51.59 5.86
C ARG A 389 6.47 52.16 4.62
N ARG A 390 5.15 52.35 4.72
CA ARG A 390 4.43 53.25 3.80
C ARG A 390 4.88 54.69 4.06
N ALA A 391 5.03 55.45 2.99
CA ALA A 391 4.79 56.89 2.96
C ALA A 391 3.72 57.15 1.89
N ALA A 392 2.97 58.24 2.03
CA ALA A 392 1.99 58.70 1.07
C ALA A 392 2.32 60.16 0.68
N ASP A 393 1.56 60.68 -0.30
CA ASP A 393 1.46 62.10 -0.65
C ASP A 393 2.71 62.72 -1.34
N ALA A 394 2.60 63.54 -2.38
CA ALA A 394 1.44 63.89 -3.22
C ALA A 394 1.87 64.47 -4.60
N ALA A 395 0.85 64.66 -5.46
CA ALA A 395 0.71 65.70 -6.49
C ALA A 395 1.41 65.60 -7.89
N GLU A 396 0.54 65.80 -8.89
CA GLU A 396 0.69 66.54 -10.16
C GLU A 396 1.33 65.97 -11.46
N LYS A 397 0.71 66.45 -12.57
CA LYS A 397 1.22 66.68 -13.94
C LYS A 397 1.45 65.50 -14.91
N SER A 398 0.34 65.12 -15.56
CA SER A 398 0.24 64.84 -17.01
C SER A 398 0.62 66.11 -17.83
N PRO A 399 0.91 66.11 -19.18
CA PRO A 399 0.56 65.11 -20.20
C PRO A 399 1.57 64.87 -21.38
N LYS A 400 1.08 64.23 -22.46
CA LYS A 400 1.49 64.31 -23.90
C LYS A 400 2.60 63.40 -24.50
N THR A 401 2.12 62.36 -25.21
CA THR A 401 2.36 62.05 -26.66
C THR A 401 3.74 62.18 -27.33
N GLY A 402 4.22 61.04 -27.88
CA GLY A 402 5.17 60.91 -29.02
C GLY A 402 5.57 59.42 -29.16
N ALA A 403 5.56 58.67 -30.27
CA ALA A 403 5.40 58.84 -31.73
C ALA A 403 6.68 58.71 -32.59
N ALA A 404 6.64 57.78 -33.56
CA ALA A 404 7.54 57.58 -34.72
C ALA A 404 8.97 56.97 -34.54
N ALA A 405 9.59 56.62 -35.68
CA ALA A 405 10.89 55.94 -35.92
C ALA A 405 11.01 54.50 -35.35
N ALA A 406 11.21 53.41 -36.12
CA ALA A 406 11.34 53.15 -37.56
C ALA A 406 12.67 53.47 -38.29
N GLU A 407 13.63 52.54 -38.22
CA GLU A 407 14.68 52.20 -39.22
C GLU A 407 14.90 50.67 -39.11
N ASN A 408 15.02 49.81 -40.14
CA ASN A 408 15.66 49.82 -41.47
C ASN A 408 17.19 49.70 -41.47
N LEU A 409 17.68 48.50 -41.85
CA LEU A 409 18.94 48.15 -42.55
C LEU A 409 19.10 46.61 -42.40
N SER A 410 18.65 45.80 -43.37
CA SER A 410 19.26 45.47 -44.67
C SER A 410 20.20 44.25 -44.60
N ALA A 411 20.06 43.35 -45.59
CA ALA A 411 20.73 42.06 -45.64
C ALA A 411 22.25 42.10 -45.76
N SER A 412 22.90 40.98 -45.43
CA SER A 412 23.92 40.41 -46.31
C SER A 412 23.84 38.88 -46.31
N THR A 413 24.10 38.28 -47.47
CA THR A 413 23.99 36.84 -47.71
C THR A 413 25.36 36.18 -47.83
N SER A 414 25.55 35.06 -47.14
CA SER A 414 26.59 34.08 -47.49
C SER A 414 26.02 32.66 -47.36
N ALA A 415 25.68 32.06 -48.50
CA ALA A 415 25.33 30.65 -48.55
C ALA A 415 26.61 29.81 -48.55
N LEU A 416 26.70 28.83 -47.65
CA LEU A 416 27.68 27.75 -47.71
C LEU A 416 26.93 26.42 -47.56
N ASP A 417 26.75 25.71 -48.68
CA ASP A 417 26.15 24.38 -48.68
C ASP A 417 27.14 23.39 -48.08
N THR A 418 26.72 22.61 -47.09
CA THR A 418 27.54 21.55 -46.51
C THR A 418 26.66 20.37 -46.09
N LYS A 419 26.11 19.70 -47.10
CA LYS A 419 25.64 18.32 -46.95
C LYS A 419 26.82 17.42 -46.55
N ASP A 420 26.93 17.02 -45.28
CA ASP A 420 26.89 15.58 -45.02
C ASP A 420 26.52 15.13 -43.59
N LYS A 421 26.26 13.82 -43.50
CA LYS A 421 25.82 13.00 -42.35
C LYS A 421 26.39 13.39 -40.97
N ILE A 422 25.49 13.63 -40.01
CA ILE A 422 25.32 12.79 -38.79
C ILE A 422 23.86 12.90 -38.30
N SER A 423 23.04 11.91 -38.66
CA SER A 423 21.59 11.88 -38.34
C SER A 423 21.21 10.66 -37.48
N LYS A 424 21.63 10.65 -36.21
CA LYS A 424 21.21 9.63 -35.21
C LYS A 424 20.45 10.19 -34.01
N ALA A 425 19.56 11.15 -34.25
CA ALA A 425 18.57 11.64 -33.29
C ALA A 425 17.54 10.55 -32.91
N SER A 426 17.91 9.65 -31.99
CA SER A 426 17.05 8.54 -31.55
C SER A 426 16.96 8.43 -30.02
N SER A 427 15.91 7.74 -29.55
CA SER A 427 15.69 7.40 -28.12
C SER A 427 15.40 8.52 -27.12
N CYS A 428 14.67 9.56 -27.53
CA CYS A 428 13.90 10.36 -26.57
C CYS A 428 12.64 9.57 -26.11
N LYS A 429 12.83 8.55 -25.25
CA LYS A 429 11.79 7.54 -24.91
C LYS A 429 11.41 7.40 -23.42
N ASN A 430 11.96 8.18 -22.44
CA ASN A 430 11.75 7.94 -20.99
C ASN A 430 11.45 9.16 -20.01
N VAL A 431 10.38 9.98 -20.11
CA VAL A 431 10.13 11.07 -19.09
C VAL A 431 9.26 10.55 -17.94
N ASN A 432 8.06 10.07 -18.26
CA ASN A 432 6.95 10.07 -17.32
C ASN A 432 7.16 9.25 -16.03
N ILE A 433 8.05 8.25 -16.02
CA ILE A 433 8.44 7.57 -14.78
C ILE A 433 9.22 8.51 -13.85
N LEU A 434 10.20 9.28 -14.36
CA LEU A 434 10.94 10.23 -13.51
C LEU A 434 10.02 11.34 -12.94
N GLN A 435 8.98 11.73 -13.69
CA GLN A 435 7.99 12.68 -13.21
C GLN A 435 7.08 12.06 -12.13
N GLU A 436 6.65 10.81 -12.29
CA GLU A 436 5.93 10.07 -11.24
C GLU A 436 6.81 9.83 -9.99
N ILE A 437 8.12 9.56 -10.14
CA ILE A 437 9.06 9.48 -9.01
C ILE A 437 9.07 10.78 -8.19
N HIS A 438 9.02 11.93 -8.88
CA HIS A 438 9.03 13.24 -8.22
C HIS A 438 7.66 13.68 -7.68
N ASN A 439 6.56 13.22 -8.27
CA ASN A 439 5.20 13.55 -7.82
C ASN A 439 4.70 12.64 -6.67
N TRP A 440 5.18 11.38 -6.60
CA TRP A 440 4.74 10.40 -5.61
C TRP A 440 4.81 10.86 -4.14
N PRO A 441 5.85 11.60 -3.67
CA PRO A 441 5.84 12.16 -2.31
C PRO A 441 4.66 13.10 -2.07
N ALA A 442 4.27 13.89 -3.07
CA ALA A 442 3.15 14.81 -2.97
C ALA A 442 1.80 14.08 -2.98
N GLU A 443 1.62 13.08 -3.85
CA GLU A 443 0.42 12.23 -3.85
C GLU A 443 0.19 11.56 -2.48
N LEU A 444 1.27 11.04 -1.88
CA LEU A 444 1.27 10.46 -0.54
C LEU A 444 0.96 11.46 0.58
N VAL A 445 1.63 12.61 0.58
CA VAL A 445 1.42 13.68 1.57
C VAL A 445 -0.02 14.16 1.50
N ASN A 446 -0.55 14.35 0.29
CA ASN A 446 -1.91 14.80 0.04
C ASN A 446 -2.94 13.74 0.48
N TYR A 447 -2.68 12.45 0.23
CA TYR A 447 -3.52 11.36 0.73
C TYR A 447 -3.53 11.28 2.27
N THR A 448 -2.34 11.17 2.89
CA THR A 448 -2.23 11.00 4.35
C THR A 448 -2.70 12.23 5.13
N SER A 449 -2.48 13.45 4.63
CA SER A 449 -3.07 14.68 5.21
C SER A 449 -4.59 14.69 5.07
N SER A 450 -5.15 14.27 3.92
CA SER A 450 -6.60 14.19 3.70
C SER A 450 -7.27 13.22 4.68
N VAL A 451 -6.73 12.01 4.82
CA VAL A 451 -7.20 11.00 5.79
C VAL A 451 -7.07 11.53 7.23
N GLY A 452 -5.90 12.05 7.61
CA GLY A 452 -5.66 12.51 8.97
C GLY A 452 -6.48 13.73 9.41
N ASN A 453 -6.79 14.65 8.50
CA ASN A 453 -7.73 15.76 8.75
C ASN A 453 -9.20 15.28 8.80
N LYS A 454 -9.57 14.18 8.13
CA LYS A 454 -10.89 13.54 8.27
C LYS A 454 -11.10 12.94 9.67
N PHE A 455 -10.07 12.27 10.21
CA PHE A 455 -10.09 11.68 11.56
C PHE A 455 -9.60 12.62 12.68
N GLN A 456 -9.34 13.89 12.36
CA GLN A 456 -8.90 14.93 13.30
C GLN A 456 -7.71 14.48 14.17
N CYS A 457 -6.73 13.79 13.58
CA CYS A 457 -5.57 13.23 14.27
C CYS A 457 -4.25 13.96 13.99
N LEU A 458 -4.24 14.88 13.02
CA LEU A 458 -3.06 15.65 12.61
C LEU A 458 -3.25 17.14 12.86
N PHE A 459 -2.17 17.82 13.24
CA PHE A 459 -2.09 19.27 13.36
C PHE A 459 -2.09 20.04 12.02
N VAL A 460 -2.15 19.31 10.90
CA VAL A 460 -1.94 19.85 9.55
C VAL A 460 -3.09 19.56 8.60
N LYS A 461 -3.29 20.46 7.64
CA LYS A 461 -4.29 20.34 6.57
C LYS A 461 -3.70 20.86 5.26
N LEU A 462 -3.72 20.03 4.21
CA LEU A 462 -3.52 20.50 2.84
C LEU A 462 -4.57 21.57 2.47
N ASP A 463 -4.10 22.75 2.07
CA ASP A 463 -4.93 23.74 1.39
C ASP A 463 -4.93 23.45 -0.11
N LYS A 464 -6.10 23.08 -0.63
CA LYS A 464 -6.31 22.77 -2.05
C LYS A 464 -6.16 23.98 -2.99
N THR A 465 -6.19 25.21 -2.46
CA THR A 465 -6.08 26.40 -3.33
C THR A 465 -4.64 26.83 -3.59
N SER A 466 -3.72 26.54 -2.66
CA SER A 466 -2.29 26.85 -2.78
C SER A 466 -1.36 25.64 -2.95
N ASP A 467 -1.91 24.41 -2.89
CA ASP A 467 -1.21 23.11 -2.83
C ASP A 467 -0.10 23.08 -1.75
N LYS A 468 -0.38 23.73 -0.62
CA LYS A 468 0.51 23.83 0.54
C LYS A 468 -0.16 23.26 1.77
N ILE A 469 0.64 22.67 2.64
CA ILE A 469 0.20 22.30 3.97
C ILE A 469 0.12 23.56 4.84
N THR A 470 -1.04 23.74 5.46
CA THR A 470 -1.34 24.78 6.44
C THR A 470 -1.58 24.17 7.82
N ILE A 471 -1.35 24.92 8.88
CA ILE A 471 -1.69 24.51 10.25
C ILE A 471 -3.22 24.60 10.40
N ILE A 472 -3.82 23.64 11.12
CA ILE A 472 -5.25 23.69 11.44
C ILE A 472 -5.59 24.88 12.35
N SER A 473 -6.84 25.32 12.35
CA SER A 473 -7.28 26.40 13.25
C SER A 473 -7.20 25.97 14.72
N LYS A 474 -6.95 26.94 15.63
CA LYS A 474 -6.85 26.73 17.09
C LYS A 474 -8.05 25.99 17.73
N ARG A 475 -9.23 25.97 17.07
CA ARG A 475 -10.38 25.16 17.51
C ARG A 475 -10.18 23.67 17.20
N LYS A 476 -9.66 23.32 16.01
CA LYS A 476 -9.30 21.93 15.67
C LYS A 476 -8.08 21.45 16.43
N GLU A 477 -7.08 22.31 16.64
CA GLU A 477 -5.88 22.01 17.43
C GLU A 477 -6.23 21.51 18.84
N ARG A 478 -7.11 22.22 19.55
CA ARG A 478 -7.65 21.77 20.85
C ARG A 478 -8.36 20.41 20.79
N ILE A 479 -9.01 20.07 19.67
CA ILE A 479 -9.63 18.74 19.49
C ILE A 479 -8.56 17.66 19.29
N VAL A 480 -7.53 17.91 18.47
CA VAL A 480 -6.39 16.97 18.29
C VAL A 480 -5.71 16.69 19.63
N VAL A 481 -5.49 17.73 20.45
CA VAL A 481 -4.88 17.61 21.79
C VAL A 481 -5.81 16.85 22.76
N ALA A 482 -7.10 17.19 22.83
CA ALA A 482 -8.06 16.48 23.68
C ALA A 482 -8.13 14.98 23.35
N PHE A 483 -8.05 14.62 22.07
CA PHE A 483 -7.95 13.24 21.63
C PHE A 483 -6.63 12.56 22.00
N THR A 484 -5.50 13.27 21.97
CA THR A 484 -4.21 12.75 22.47
C THR A 484 -4.26 12.50 23.99
N VAL A 485 -4.92 13.37 24.76
CA VAL A 485 -5.17 13.15 26.20
C VAL A 485 -6.08 11.94 26.43
N LEU A 486 -7.15 11.77 25.65
CA LEU A 486 -8.01 10.59 25.72
C LEU A 486 -7.23 9.29 25.40
N GLN A 487 -6.33 9.32 24.42
CA GLN A 487 -5.44 8.20 24.11
C GLN A 487 -4.49 7.85 25.27
N PHE A 488 -3.93 8.87 25.95
CA PHE A 488 -3.11 8.67 27.14
C PHE A 488 -3.91 8.02 28.28
N LEU A 489 -5.11 8.52 28.58
CA LEU A 489 -6.00 7.95 29.61
C LEU A 489 -6.38 6.49 29.29
N VAL A 490 -6.62 6.15 28.02
CA VAL A 490 -6.84 4.76 27.60
C VAL A 490 -5.60 3.89 27.77
N ILE A 491 -4.41 4.40 27.52
CA ILE A 491 -3.16 3.67 27.77
C ILE A 491 -2.96 3.40 29.26
N LEU A 492 -3.24 4.37 30.14
CA LEU A 492 -3.24 4.17 31.59
C LEU A 492 -4.28 3.12 32.03
N ALA A 493 -5.51 3.18 31.49
CA ALA A 493 -6.53 2.17 31.75
C ALA A 493 -6.09 0.77 31.30
N LYS A 494 -5.39 0.65 30.16
CA LYS A 494 -4.85 -0.63 29.68
C LYS A 494 -3.71 -1.17 30.54
N ILE A 495 -2.85 -0.31 31.08
CA ILE A 495 -1.82 -0.68 32.07
C ILE A 495 -2.50 -1.18 33.36
N TRP A 496 -3.50 -0.46 33.87
CA TRP A 496 -4.24 -0.87 35.06
C TRP A 496 -5.02 -2.17 34.85
N SER A 497 -5.63 -2.37 33.68
CA SER A 497 -6.29 -3.61 33.24
C SER A 497 -5.39 -4.85 33.33
N ILE A 498 -4.10 -4.70 32.99
CA ILE A 498 -3.10 -5.78 33.10
C ILE A 498 -2.72 -5.98 34.57
N ASN A 499 -2.41 -4.92 35.30
CA ASN A 499 -1.94 -5.02 36.70
C ASN A 499 -3.03 -5.47 37.69
N ALA A 500 -4.30 -5.15 37.44
CA ALA A 500 -5.42 -5.42 38.35
C ALA A 500 -6.01 -6.84 38.22
N ARG A 501 -5.58 -7.63 37.22
CA ARG A 501 -6.09 -8.98 36.98
C ARG A 501 -4.99 -10.00 37.23
N VAL A 502 -5.20 -10.89 38.19
CA VAL A 502 -4.36 -12.08 38.40
C VAL A 502 -4.69 -13.11 37.31
N THR A 503 -4.08 -12.95 36.13
CA THR A 503 -4.20 -13.87 34.99
C THR A 503 -2.94 -14.69 34.76
N SER A 504 -2.99 -15.69 33.89
CA SER A 504 -1.80 -16.45 33.50
C SER A 504 -0.73 -15.55 32.89
N LEU A 505 0.53 -15.99 32.98
CA LEU A 505 1.68 -15.30 32.40
C LEU A 505 1.46 -14.99 30.91
N THR A 506 0.84 -15.91 30.16
CA THR A 506 0.58 -15.77 28.72
C THR A 506 -0.51 -14.74 28.41
N GLU A 507 -1.55 -14.63 29.23
CA GLU A 507 -2.59 -13.60 29.08
C GLU A 507 -2.04 -12.21 29.43
N ASN A 508 -1.18 -12.11 30.45
CA ASN A 508 -0.45 -10.88 30.77
C ASN A 508 0.46 -10.46 29.61
N PHE A 509 1.23 -11.38 29.03
CA PHE A 509 2.02 -11.09 27.83
C PHE A 509 1.17 -10.67 26.63
N LEU A 510 -0.01 -11.29 26.44
CA LEU A 510 -0.95 -10.89 25.38
C LEU A 510 -1.47 -9.46 25.62
N GLY A 511 -1.80 -9.10 26.85
CA GLY A 511 -2.13 -7.72 27.25
C GLY A 511 -0.98 -6.75 26.97
N ILE A 512 0.26 -7.12 27.31
CA ILE A 512 1.47 -6.33 27.01
C ILE A 512 1.66 -6.14 25.50
N GLY A 513 1.37 -7.15 24.68
CA GLY A 513 1.38 -7.04 23.21
C GLY A 513 0.33 -6.06 22.67
N ILE A 514 -0.90 -6.14 23.18
CA ILE A 514 -2.01 -5.22 22.85
C ILE A 514 -1.68 -3.78 23.30
N LEU A 515 -1.03 -3.64 24.45
CA LEU A 515 -0.56 -2.37 24.98
C LEU A 515 0.58 -1.79 24.14
N ALA A 516 1.59 -2.58 23.74
CA ALA A 516 2.70 -2.14 22.89
C ALA A 516 2.21 -1.61 21.54
N ILE A 517 1.24 -2.30 20.92
CA ILE A 517 0.53 -1.87 19.70
C ILE A 517 -0.16 -0.51 19.88
N SER A 518 -0.59 -0.17 21.10
CA SER A 518 -1.26 1.10 21.43
C SER A 518 -0.27 2.22 21.78
N ILE A 519 0.75 1.90 22.58
CA ILE A 519 1.80 2.82 23.04
C ILE A 519 2.69 3.30 21.88
N ALA A 520 3.06 2.41 20.97
CA ALA A 520 4.00 2.75 19.89
C ALA A 520 3.53 3.92 19.01
N PRO A 521 2.35 3.88 18.36
CA PRO A 521 1.82 5.02 17.61
C PRO A 521 1.49 6.22 18.50
N PHE A 522 1.13 6.02 19.77
CA PHE A 522 0.87 7.13 20.70
C PHE A 522 2.12 7.96 20.99
N LEU A 523 3.25 7.33 21.35
CA LEU A 523 4.49 8.04 21.65
C LEU A 523 5.08 8.76 20.42
N LEU A 524 4.81 8.24 19.22
CA LEU A 524 5.11 8.92 17.94
C LEU A 524 4.17 10.10 17.65
N ARG A 525 2.92 10.05 18.12
CA ARG A 525 1.94 11.15 18.03
C ARG A 525 2.07 12.18 19.17
N CYS A 526 2.80 11.88 20.24
CA CYS A 526 2.81 12.65 21.50
C CYS A 526 3.52 14.02 21.37
N HIS A 527 2.90 14.93 20.63
CA HIS A 527 3.22 16.33 20.46
C HIS A 527 2.02 17.15 20.94
N THR A 528 2.28 18.18 21.76
CA THR A 528 1.25 19.08 22.31
C THR A 528 0.91 20.25 21.38
N SER A 529 1.74 20.50 20.36
CA SER A 529 1.61 21.60 19.41
C SER A 529 2.06 21.18 17.99
N ALA A 530 1.67 21.97 16.99
CA ALA A 530 2.16 21.81 15.63
C ALA A 530 3.66 22.17 15.51
N ASP A 531 4.46 21.31 14.89
CA ASP A 531 5.85 21.62 14.56
C ASP A 531 5.95 22.37 13.21
N HIS A 532 6.41 23.63 13.28
CA HIS A 532 6.64 24.47 12.11
C HIS A 532 7.76 23.94 11.20
N VAL A 533 8.74 23.20 11.73
CA VAL A 533 9.86 22.63 10.96
C VAL A 533 9.38 21.47 10.10
N GLN A 534 8.56 20.57 10.66
CA GLN A 534 7.83 19.53 9.90
C GLN A 534 6.98 20.14 8.79
N LEU A 535 6.24 21.23 9.08
CA LEU A 535 5.42 21.92 8.09
C LEU A 535 6.25 22.51 6.94
N GLN A 536 7.39 23.15 7.24
CA GLN A 536 8.32 23.68 6.24
C GLN A 536 8.94 22.55 5.40
N PHE A 537 9.35 21.45 6.04
CA PHE A 537 9.91 20.28 5.37
C PHE A 537 8.91 19.66 4.37
N LEU A 538 7.67 19.41 4.80
CA LEU A 538 6.66 18.83 3.92
C LEU A 538 6.21 19.80 2.81
N ASN A 539 6.15 21.11 3.08
CA ASN A 539 5.93 22.11 2.02
C ASN A 539 7.10 22.16 1.01
N TYR A 540 8.33 21.83 1.41
CA TYR A 540 9.45 21.66 0.49
C TYR A 540 9.34 20.35 -0.32
N LEU A 541 8.77 19.27 0.24
CA LEU A 541 8.46 18.06 -0.51
C LEU A 541 7.32 18.26 -1.54
N LEU A 542 6.32 19.09 -1.20
CA LEU A 542 5.21 19.44 -2.10
C LEU A 542 5.59 20.43 -3.19
N LEU A 543 6.59 21.29 -2.95
CA LEU A 543 6.92 22.39 -3.86
C LEU A 543 7.21 21.84 -5.27
N PRO A 544 6.37 22.14 -6.29
CA PRO A 544 6.54 21.58 -7.62
C PRO A 544 7.87 22.05 -8.19
N LYS A 545 8.75 21.08 -8.48
CA LYS A 545 10.02 21.33 -9.15
C LYS A 545 9.75 21.73 -10.60
N GLY A 546 9.51 23.03 -10.81
CA GLY A 546 9.16 23.64 -12.08
C GLY A 546 10.09 23.20 -13.22
N ASP A 547 9.53 23.11 -14.43
CA ASP A 547 9.95 22.21 -15.52
C ASP A 547 11.45 22.17 -15.87
N ALA A 548 12.22 21.48 -15.04
CA ALA A 548 13.61 21.14 -15.28
C ALA A 548 13.67 20.11 -16.42
N THR A 549 13.75 20.62 -17.65
CA THR A 549 13.65 19.86 -18.92
C THR A 549 14.81 18.88 -19.17
N THR A 550 15.64 18.58 -18.17
CA THR A 550 16.60 17.47 -18.09
C THR A 550 15.90 16.10 -18.15
N LYS A 551 15.50 15.72 -19.36
CA LYS A 551 14.83 14.46 -19.75
C LYS A 551 15.76 13.23 -19.60
N ASN A 552 16.18 12.92 -18.38
CA ASN A 552 17.05 11.79 -18.07
C ASN A 552 16.42 10.42 -18.40
N ASN A 553 17.26 9.42 -18.68
CA ASN A 553 16.91 8.03 -19.00
C ASN A 553 17.55 7.07 -17.96
N GLY A 554 17.48 7.44 -16.68
CA GLY A 554 18.39 7.00 -15.60
C GLY A 554 17.84 6.01 -14.55
N LYS A 555 16.86 5.20 -14.92
CA LYS A 555 16.31 3.98 -14.28
C LYS A 555 15.67 4.11 -12.88
N PRO A 556 14.37 3.74 -12.71
CA PRO A 556 13.65 3.89 -11.45
C PRO A 556 14.22 2.94 -10.40
N LEU A 557 14.67 3.50 -9.27
CA LEU A 557 15.32 2.72 -8.23
C LEU A 557 14.38 1.58 -7.75
N PRO A 558 14.88 0.33 -7.70
CA PRO A 558 14.13 -0.77 -7.08
C PRO A 558 13.64 -0.45 -5.67
N LEU A 559 14.37 0.40 -4.92
CA LEU A 559 13.97 0.88 -3.59
C LEU A 559 12.67 1.70 -3.59
N LEU A 560 12.43 2.59 -4.56
CA LEU A 560 11.16 3.31 -4.62
C LEU A 560 10.01 2.33 -4.90
N THR A 561 10.24 1.37 -5.80
CA THR A 561 9.29 0.27 -5.99
C THR A 561 9.05 -0.45 -4.66
N TYR A 562 10.09 -0.84 -3.91
CA TYR A 562 9.95 -1.44 -2.57
C TYR A 562 9.32 -0.54 -1.50
N LEU A 563 9.23 0.77 -1.75
CA LEU A 563 8.53 1.71 -0.88
C LEU A 563 7.05 1.86 -1.26
N ILE A 564 6.69 1.87 -2.56
CA ILE A 564 5.31 2.05 -3.03
C ILE A 564 4.39 1.02 -2.35
N LEU A 565 4.47 -0.27 -2.67
CA LEU A 565 3.58 -1.21 -1.98
C LEU A 565 3.96 -1.46 -0.52
N PHE A 566 5.07 -0.94 0.02
CA PHE A 566 5.20 -0.89 1.48
C PHE A 566 4.24 0.13 2.09
N ILE A 567 4.09 1.30 1.46
CA ILE A 567 3.12 2.31 1.87
C ILE A 567 1.71 1.74 1.81
N ASP A 568 1.27 1.19 0.67
CA ASP A 568 -0.09 0.65 0.65
C ASP A 568 -0.28 -0.63 1.49
N MET A 569 0.77 -1.29 2.05
CA MET A 569 0.58 -2.18 3.23
C MET A 569 0.44 -1.46 4.57
N VAL A 570 1.07 -0.31 4.80
CA VAL A 570 0.84 0.46 6.04
C VAL A 570 -0.51 1.16 6.02
N GLU A 571 -0.91 1.73 4.87
CA GLU A 571 -2.26 2.30 4.66
C GLU A 571 -3.32 1.30 5.10
N PHE A 572 -3.19 0.13 4.51
CA PHE A 572 -4.04 -1.01 4.66
C PHE A 572 -3.99 -1.55 6.11
N SER A 573 -2.80 -1.61 6.72
CA SER A 573 -2.63 -2.05 8.11
C SER A 573 -3.20 -1.06 9.15
N TYR A 574 -3.24 0.25 8.88
CA TYR A 574 -3.86 1.20 9.82
C TYR A 574 -5.38 1.01 9.88
N TYR A 575 -6.02 0.40 8.88
CA TYR A 575 -7.40 -0.06 9.00
C TYR A 575 -7.52 -1.36 9.80
N THR A 576 -6.52 -2.29 9.74
CA THR A 576 -6.63 -3.61 10.40
C THR A 576 -6.00 -3.86 11.75
N VAL A 577 -5.17 -2.96 12.25
CA VAL A 577 -4.80 -3.00 13.67
C VAL A 577 -5.99 -2.58 14.56
N PRO A 578 -6.71 -1.46 14.28
CA PRO A 578 -7.87 -1.01 15.06
C PRO A 578 -9.09 -1.93 14.97
N THR A 579 -9.38 -2.38 13.75
CA THR A 579 -10.23 -3.54 13.41
C THR A 579 -10.09 -4.68 14.42
N LEU A 580 -8.87 -5.22 14.52
CA LEU A 580 -8.65 -6.44 15.28
C LEU A 580 -8.82 -6.14 16.77
N HIS A 581 -8.50 -4.90 17.18
CA HIS A 581 -8.83 -4.37 18.50
C HIS A 581 -10.33 -4.41 18.78
N GLY A 582 -11.16 -3.85 17.89
CA GLY A 582 -12.63 -3.83 18.01
C GLY A 582 -13.22 -5.23 18.08
N LEU A 583 -12.82 -6.15 17.20
CA LEU A 583 -13.27 -7.54 17.28
C LEU A 583 -12.62 -8.34 18.42
N LEU A 584 -11.47 -7.95 18.97
CA LEU A 584 -10.92 -8.59 20.17
C LEU A 584 -11.70 -8.19 21.43
N VAL A 585 -12.14 -6.93 21.53
CA VAL A 585 -13.11 -6.48 22.55
C VAL A 585 -14.48 -7.15 22.36
N MET A 586 -14.89 -7.41 21.12
CA MET A 586 -16.12 -8.16 20.84
C MET A 586 -16.01 -9.65 21.24
N LEU A 587 -14.92 -10.32 20.89
CA LEU A 587 -14.84 -11.77 21.09
C LEU A 587 -14.35 -12.12 22.50
N LEU A 588 -13.41 -11.36 23.06
CA LEU A 588 -12.70 -11.66 24.30
C LEU A 588 -12.63 -10.42 25.24
N PRO A 589 -13.77 -9.83 25.64
CA PRO A 589 -13.83 -8.58 26.44
C PRO A 589 -13.11 -8.66 27.79
N CYS A 590 -12.94 -9.87 28.35
CA CYS A 590 -12.25 -10.11 29.62
C CYS A 590 -10.72 -10.00 29.54
N GLN A 591 -10.14 -9.97 28.34
CA GLN A 591 -8.71 -10.17 28.16
C GLN A 591 -7.87 -8.98 28.67
N PRO A 592 -6.72 -9.20 29.34
CA PRO A 592 -5.84 -8.12 29.78
C PRO A 592 -5.43 -7.18 28.64
N GLY A 593 -5.23 -5.90 28.95
CA GLY A 593 -4.88 -4.87 27.97
C GLY A 593 -6.06 -4.33 27.14
N LEU A 594 -7.29 -4.74 27.46
CA LEU A 594 -8.54 -4.13 26.97
C LEU A 594 -9.21 -3.33 28.11
N ILE A 595 -9.89 -2.24 27.77
CA ILE A 595 -10.62 -1.41 28.75
C ILE A 595 -11.87 -2.15 29.24
N SER A 596 -12.51 -2.91 28.35
CA SER A 596 -13.69 -3.74 28.66
C SER A 596 -13.49 -4.69 29.85
N SER A 597 -12.24 -5.12 30.09
CA SER A 597 -11.92 -6.07 31.16
C SER A 597 -12.03 -5.46 32.57
N ILE A 598 -11.98 -4.12 32.68
CA ILE A 598 -12.23 -3.37 33.92
C ILE A 598 -13.73 -3.37 34.25
N SER A 599 -14.56 -3.11 33.23
CA SER A 599 -16.02 -2.99 33.36
C SER A 599 -16.73 -4.32 33.64
N TRP A 600 -16.03 -5.46 33.59
CA TRP A 600 -16.64 -6.79 33.57
C TRP A 600 -17.19 -7.26 34.92
N ASN A 601 -16.67 -6.76 36.03
CA ASN A 601 -16.93 -7.34 37.36
C ASN A 601 -18.34 -7.07 37.90
N ASN A 602 -19.03 -6.03 37.42
CA ASN A 602 -20.23 -5.47 38.08
C ASN A 602 -21.56 -6.00 37.50
N GLY A 603 -21.62 -7.27 37.08
CA GLY A 603 -22.86 -7.93 36.61
C GLY A 603 -23.47 -7.42 35.29
N LEU A 604 -23.01 -6.28 34.76
CA LEU A 604 -23.48 -5.62 33.52
C LEU A 604 -23.26 -6.41 32.21
N GLN A 605 -22.85 -7.67 32.31
CA GLN A 605 -22.25 -8.49 31.25
C GLN A 605 -23.22 -8.85 30.11
N ASN A 606 -24.52 -8.96 30.41
CA ASN A 606 -25.53 -9.42 29.45
C ASN A 606 -25.99 -8.33 28.46
N LEU A 607 -25.71 -7.05 28.72
CA LEU A 607 -26.16 -5.96 27.87
C LEU A 607 -25.20 -5.73 26.70
N GLY A 608 -25.47 -6.39 25.57
CA GLY A 608 -24.66 -6.32 24.34
C GLY A 608 -24.35 -4.89 23.86
N THR A 609 -25.20 -3.92 24.17
CA THR A 609 -24.99 -2.48 23.91
C THR A 609 -23.73 -1.93 24.60
N VAL A 610 -23.43 -2.36 25.83
CA VAL A 610 -22.23 -1.92 26.59
C VAL A 610 -20.97 -2.50 25.95
N LYS A 611 -21.05 -3.76 25.53
CA LYS A 611 -19.99 -4.46 24.79
C LYS A 611 -19.69 -3.76 23.45
N LEU A 612 -20.74 -3.38 22.72
CA LEU A 612 -20.67 -2.64 21.47
C LEU A 612 -20.02 -1.26 21.65
N PHE A 613 -20.43 -0.53 22.69
CA PHE A 613 -19.84 0.76 23.05
C PHE A 613 -18.32 0.64 23.30
N TRP A 614 -17.88 -0.31 24.13
CA TRP A 614 -16.45 -0.51 24.41
C TRP A 614 -15.65 -0.88 23.15
N ALA A 615 -16.17 -1.76 22.31
CA ALA A 615 -15.48 -2.15 21.07
C ALA A 615 -15.37 -0.99 20.07
N ALA A 616 -16.44 -0.23 19.86
CA ALA A 616 -16.43 0.95 18.99
C ALA A 616 -15.49 2.05 19.52
N LEU A 617 -15.46 2.27 20.85
CA LEU A 617 -14.56 3.22 21.49
C LEU A 617 -13.09 2.82 21.32
N GLU A 618 -12.73 1.57 21.62
CA GLU A 618 -11.36 1.08 21.45
C GLU A 618 -10.93 1.04 19.97
N PHE A 619 -11.84 0.68 19.06
CA PHE A 619 -11.62 0.80 17.62
C PHE A 619 -11.30 2.25 17.23
N LEU A 620 -12.17 3.22 17.51
CA LEU A 620 -12.00 4.61 17.06
C LEU A 620 -10.71 5.22 17.62
N ILE A 621 -10.41 4.95 18.88
CA ILE A 621 -9.19 5.42 19.54
C ILE A 621 -7.95 4.77 18.92
N SER A 622 -7.98 3.45 18.66
CA SER A 622 -6.89 2.72 17.99
C SER A 622 -6.68 3.16 16.54
N LEU A 623 -7.76 3.50 15.80
CA LEU A 623 -7.70 4.00 14.42
C LEU A 623 -7.08 5.38 14.36
N GLN A 624 -7.54 6.29 15.21
CA GLN A 624 -6.98 7.63 15.28
C GLN A 624 -5.50 7.60 15.69
N CYS A 625 -5.12 6.66 16.57
CA CYS A 625 -3.73 6.43 16.95
C CYS A 625 -2.91 5.91 15.76
N SER A 626 -3.40 4.86 15.10
CA SER A 626 -2.75 4.20 13.96
C SER A 626 -2.50 5.16 12.80
N ILE A 627 -3.49 5.99 12.44
CA ILE A 627 -3.34 7.00 11.37
C ILE A 627 -2.34 8.09 11.77
N GLY A 628 -2.38 8.56 13.04
CA GLY A 628 -1.42 9.53 13.55
C GLY A 628 0.01 9.00 13.50
N GLY A 629 0.27 7.83 14.09
CA GLY A 629 1.58 7.18 14.05
C GLY A 629 2.06 6.87 12.62
N ALA A 630 1.16 6.40 11.75
CA ALA A 630 1.47 6.15 10.34
C ALA A 630 1.92 7.42 9.60
N TYR A 631 1.31 8.58 9.86
CA TYR A 631 1.75 9.85 9.26
C TYR A 631 3.18 10.22 9.68
N TYR A 632 3.54 10.13 10.96
CA TYR A 632 4.89 10.43 11.43
C TYR A 632 5.94 9.43 10.90
N LEU A 633 5.63 8.14 10.89
CA LEU A 633 6.53 7.09 10.40
C LEU A 633 6.70 7.12 8.88
N ILE A 634 5.60 7.18 8.13
CA ILE A 634 5.61 7.10 6.67
C ILE A 634 5.91 8.48 6.08
N THR A 635 5.02 9.44 6.30
CA THR A 635 4.96 10.71 5.55
C THR A 635 6.09 11.67 5.95
N VAL A 636 6.42 11.74 7.24
CA VAL A 636 7.54 12.57 7.72
C VAL A 636 8.87 11.82 7.57
N LEU A 637 9.04 10.70 8.27
CA LEU A 637 10.32 10.01 8.39
C LEU A 637 10.71 9.21 7.13
N LEU A 638 9.97 8.15 6.77
CA LEU A 638 10.38 7.23 5.70
C LEU A 638 10.42 7.88 4.31
N THR A 639 9.42 8.71 4.01
CA THR A 639 9.37 9.53 2.78
C THR A 639 10.46 10.58 2.77
N GLY A 640 10.72 11.24 3.90
CA GLY A 640 11.79 12.24 3.99
C GLY A 640 13.18 11.66 3.75
N VAL A 641 13.50 10.53 4.38
CA VAL A 641 14.77 9.79 4.16
C VAL A 641 14.88 9.29 2.72
N THR A 642 13.77 8.80 2.14
CA THR A 642 13.78 8.32 0.74
C THR A 642 13.94 9.46 -0.26
N PHE A 643 13.29 10.60 -0.03
CA PHE A 643 13.43 11.79 -0.87
C PHE A 643 14.87 12.32 -0.82
N LEU A 644 15.46 12.43 0.38
CA LEU A 644 16.87 12.81 0.56
C LEU A 644 17.84 11.84 -0.15
N LEU A 645 17.55 10.54 -0.14
CA LEU A 645 18.28 9.52 -0.90
C LEU A 645 18.12 9.67 -2.43
N ILE A 646 16.91 10.00 -2.92
CA ILE A 646 16.66 10.27 -4.35
C ILE A 646 17.41 11.52 -4.80
N GLU A 647 17.35 12.60 -4.02
CA GLU A 647 18.04 13.86 -4.29
C GLU A 647 19.56 13.70 -4.31
N CYS A 648 20.14 13.02 -3.31
CA CYS A 648 21.56 12.67 -3.31
C CYS A 648 21.92 11.81 -4.53
N GLY A 649 21.08 10.82 -4.88
CA GLY A 649 21.31 9.96 -6.04
C GLY A 649 21.23 10.70 -7.38
N ASN A 650 20.34 11.69 -7.50
CA ASN A 650 20.20 12.55 -8.68
C ASN A 650 21.38 13.51 -8.80
N PHE A 651 21.79 14.16 -7.70
CA PHE A 651 22.99 15.00 -7.67
C PHE A 651 24.24 14.24 -8.10
N VAL A 652 24.51 13.04 -7.53
CA VAL A 652 25.69 12.24 -7.89
C VAL A 652 25.66 11.80 -9.37
N LYS A 653 24.47 11.54 -9.95
CA LYS A 653 24.34 11.29 -11.40
C LYS A 653 24.69 12.52 -12.23
N LEU A 654 24.15 13.70 -11.89
CA LEU A 654 24.38 14.95 -12.64
C LEU A 654 25.82 15.46 -12.50
N HIS A 655 26.45 15.29 -11.34
CA HIS A 655 27.85 15.65 -11.13
C HIS A 655 28.80 14.76 -11.97
N LYS A 656 28.49 13.47 -12.13
CA LYS A 656 29.25 12.56 -13.02
C LYS A 656 29.04 12.84 -14.51
N LEU A 657 28.10 13.70 -14.87
CA LEU A 657 27.90 14.23 -16.23
C LEU A 657 28.50 15.64 -16.41
N GLY A 658 29.13 16.23 -15.38
CA GLY A 658 29.63 17.61 -15.41
C GLY A 658 28.54 18.69 -15.38
N ILE A 659 27.28 18.31 -15.09
CA ILE A 659 26.11 19.22 -15.15
C ILE A 659 25.86 19.89 -13.78
N ALA A 660 25.93 19.12 -12.69
CA ALA A 660 25.63 19.64 -11.35
C ALA A 660 26.85 20.30 -10.70
N ASN A 661 26.70 21.58 -10.33
CA ASN A 661 27.69 22.32 -9.57
C ASN A 661 27.76 21.84 -8.11
N GLN A 662 28.93 21.98 -7.47
CA GLN A 662 29.14 21.61 -6.05
C GLN A 662 28.20 22.35 -5.08
N ILE A 663 27.61 23.47 -5.50
CA ILE A 663 26.57 24.23 -4.81
C ILE A 663 25.28 23.41 -4.62
N GLU A 664 24.94 22.49 -5.54
CA GLU A 664 23.75 21.64 -5.42
C GLU A 664 23.88 20.67 -4.24
N TYR A 665 25.06 20.13 -3.97
CA TYR A 665 25.28 19.30 -2.79
C TYR A 665 25.01 20.05 -1.48
N ARG A 666 25.27 21.37 -1.43
CA ARG A 666 24.89 22.20 -0.27
C ARG A 666 23.38 22.28 -0.09
N LYS A 667 22.57 22.26 -1.16
CA LYS A 667 21.11 22.18 -1.06
C LYS A 667 20.68 20.84 -0.44
N VAL A 668 21.33 19.74 -0.81
CA VAL A 668 21.09 18.42 -0.21
C VAL A 668 21.52 18.37 1.27
N GLN A 669 22.63 19.03 1.65
CA GLN A 669 23.02 19.20 3.07
C GLN A 669 22.06 20.10 3.88
N VAL A 670 21.42 21.08 3.25
CA VAL A 670 20.35 21.88 3.91
C VAL A 670 19.11 21.02 4.12
N LEU A 671 18.74 20.19 3.15
CA LEU A 671 17.64 19.23 3.25
C LEU A 671 17.89 18.16 4.32
N GLU A 672 19.12 17.63 4.41
CA GLU A 672 19.59 16.76 5.48
C GLU A 672 19.41 17.42 6.86
N LYS A 673 19.89 18.65 7.02
CA LYS A 673 19.73 19.41 8.28
C LYS A 673 18.28 19.67 8.63
N LEU A 674 17.43 19.94 7.64
CA LEU A 674 15.99 20.17 7.85
C LEU A 674 15.28 18.88 8.27
N LEU A 675 15.60 17.74 7.63
CA LEU A 675 15.11 16.42 8.03
C LEU A 675 15.60 16.04 9.43
N ASN A 676 16.89 16.20 9.74
CA ASN A 676 17.42 15.97 11.07
C ASN A 676 16.73 16.88 12.11
N ALA A 677 16.61 18.19 11.88
CA ALA A 677 15.91 19.10 12.82
C ALA A 677 14.45 18.68 13.08
N CYS A 678 13.78 18.14 12.05
CA CYS A 678 12.42 17.61 12.08
C CYS A 678 12.30 16.26 12.82
N THR A 679 13.26 15.33 12.67
CA THR A 679 13.11 13.94 13.16
C THR A 679 14.04 13.53 14.30
N HIS A 680 15.23 14.12 14.42
CA HIS A 680 16.33 13.72 15.32
C HIS A 680 15.92 13.53 16.78
N LYS A 681 15.29 14.56 17.36
CA LYS A 681 15.04 14.64 18.82
C LYS A 681 13.95 13.70 19.30
N GLN A 682 12.96 13.42 18.45
CA GLN A 682 11.74 12.70 18.84
C GLN A 682 11.43 11.62 17.80
N ILE A 683 10.80 11.94 16.67
CA ILE A 683 10.25 10.96 15.71
C ILE A 683 11.22 9.80 15.41
N PHE A 684 12.49 10.08 15.07
CA PHE A 684 13.45 9.06 14.70
C PHE A 684 14.05 8.31 15.89
N LEU A 685 14.36 8.99 17.00
CA LEU A 685 14.81 8.34 18.24
C LEU A 685 13.71 7.42 18.81
N THR A 686 12.49 7.94 18.91
CA THR A 686 11.28 7.21 19.30
C THR A 686 11.05 6.01 18.39
N ALA A 687 11.09 6.18 17.06
CA ALA A 687 10.94 5.06 16.12
C ALA A 687 12.07 4.02 16.25
N ALA A 688 13.32 4.45 16.44
CA ALA A 688 14.49 3.58 16.54
C ALA A 688 14.52 2.74 17.82
N LEU A 689 13.95 3.22 18.92
CA LEU A 689 13.83 2.47 20.18
C LEU A 689 12.55 1.63 20.23
N ILE A 690 11.40 2.22 19.86
CA ILE A 690 10.09 1.59 20.01
C ILE A 690 9.87 0.50 18.98
N MET A 691 10.26 0.66 17.71
CA MET A 691 9.97 -0.35 16.69
C MET A 691 10.68 -1.69 16.97
N PRO A 692 11.96 -1.72 17.40
CA PRO A 692 12.59 -2.95 17.90
C PRO A 692 11.89 -3.57 19.12
N ALA A 693 11.57 -2.78 20.15
CA ALA A 693 10.86 -3.28 21.33
C ALA A 693 9.48 -3.87 20.97
N THR A 694 8.75 -3.19 20.07
CA THR A 694 7.46 -3.62 19.54
C THR A 694 7.60 -4.90 18.70
N GLN A 695 8.67 -5.05 17.92
CA GLN A 695 8.96 -6.29 17.20
C GLN A 695 9.17 -7.47 18.16
N ILE A 696 10.02 -7.30 19.19
CA ILE A 696 10.35 -8.35 20.17
C ILE A 696 9.11 -8.79 20.96
N ILE A 697 8.29 -7.84 21.42
CA ILE A 697 7.06 -8.16 22.16
C ILE A 697 6.07 -8.88 21.23
N ILE A 698 5.82 -8.36 20.03
CA ILE A 698 4.79 -8.92 19.14
C ILE A 698 5.22 -10.27 18.56
N SER A 699 6.51 -10.50 18.24
CA SER A 699 7.01 -11.80 17.79
C SER A 699 6.83 -12.87 18.87
N PHE A 700 7.24 -12.57 20.10
CA PHE A 700 7.10 -13.45 21.26
C PHE A 700 5.62 -13.79 21.53
N VAL A 701 4.76 -12.77 21.62
CA VAL A 701 3.32 -12.96 21.87
C VAL A 701 2.67 -13.72 20.72
N ALA A 702 2.98 -13.41 19.46
CA ALA A 702 2.44 -14.14 18.31
C ALA A 702 2.78 -15.64 18.36
N ILE A 703 4.00 -15.99 18.76
CA ILE A 703 4.45 -17.38 18.90
C ILE A 703 3.71 -18.07 20.07
N LYS A 704 3.60 -17.44 21.24
CA LYS A 704 2.83 -18.01 22.37
C LYS A 704 1.33 -18.16 22.04
N VAL A 705 0.71 -17.18 21.39
CA VAL A 705 -0.69 -17.22 20.93
C VAL A 705 -0.91 -18.30 19.86
N LEU A 706 0.08 -18.56 18.99
CA LEU A 706 0.06 -19.67 18.04
C LEU A 706 0.09 -21.02 18.75
N HIS A 707 0.93 -21.18 19.77
CA HIS A 707 0.97 -22.39 20.61
C HIS A 707 -0.33 -22.61 21.41
N LEU A 708 -1.07 -21.55 21.77
CA LEU A 708 -2.42 -21.65 22.34
C LEU A 708 -3.52 -21.98 21.31
N GLY A 709 -3.19 -22.19 20.03
CA GLY A 709 -4.18 -22.53 18.98
C GLY A 709 -5.06 -21.36 18.53
N HIS A 710 -4.85 -20.15 19.05
CA HIS A 710 -5.55 -18.92 18.65
C HIS A 710 -5.07 -18.38 17.29
N ASN A 711 -5.13 -19.23 16.26
CA ASN A 711 -4.50 -19.05 14.95
C ASN A 711 -4.82 -17.72 14.27
N TRP A 712 -6.07 -17.24 14.34
CA TRP A 712 -6.48 -15.97 13.73
C TRP A 712 -5.79 -14.78 14.39
N LEU A 713 -5.66 -14.79 15.72
CA LEU A 713 -5.00 -13.76 16.51
C LEU A 713 -3.48 -13.83 16.32
N ALA A 714 -2.90 -15.04 16.27
CA ALA A 714 -1.49 -15.25 15.97
C ALA A 714 -1.09 -14.69 14.58
N VAL A 715 -1.85 -15.01 13.52
CA VAL A 715 -1.67 -14.44 12.17
C VAL A 715 -1.79 -12.92 12.21
N ALA A 716 -2.73 -12.39 12.99
CA ALA A 716 -2.96 -10.97 13.11
C ALA A 716 -1.92 -10.20 13.96
N LEU A 717 -1.14 -10.90 14.81
CA LEU A 717 0.02 -10.37 15.53
C LEU A 717 1.29 -10.47 14.68
N MET A 718 1.54 -11.63 14.04
CA MET A 718 2.59 -11.80 13.02
C MET A 718 2.53 -10.73 11.93
N TRP A 719 1.33 -10.20 11.67
CA TRP A 719 1.12 -9.02 10.86
C TRP A 719 1.92 -7.79 11.29
N VAL A 720 1.72 -7.37 12.53
CA VAL A 720 2.24 -6.10 13.04
C VAL A 720 3.75 -6.23 13.20
N TYR A 721 4.24 -7.43 13.52
CA TYR A 721 5.64 -7.81 13.38
C TYR A 721 6.16 -7.61 11.94
N VAL A 722 5.53 -8.18 10.90
CA VAL A 722 5.96 -8.00 9.50
C VAL A 722 5.93 -6.53 9.07
N MET A 723 4.96 -5.74 9.55
CA MET A 723 4.87 -4.31 9.27
C MET A 723 5.97 -3.49 9.94
N ALA A 724 6.24 -3.74 11.23
CA ALA A 724 7.32 -3.08 11.95
C ALA A 724 8.70 -3.48 11.39
N LEU A 725 8.90 -4.77 11.07
CA LEU A 725 10.08 -5.31 10.39
C LEU A 725 10.32 -4.62 9.04
N GLY A 726 9.28 -4.55 8.21
CA GLY A 726 9.33 -3.87 6.92
C GLY A 726 9.67 -2.38 7.05
N PHE A 727 9.07 -1.70 8.03
CA PHE A 727 9.36 -0.30 8.34
C PHE A 727 10.84 -0.11 8.72
N THR A 728 11.35 -0.82 9.73
CA THR A 728 12.73 -0.64 10.20
C THR A 728 13.75 -0.98 9.13
N LEU A 729 13.52 -2.07 8.39
CA LEU A 729 14.41 -2.45 7.28
C LEU A 729 14.47 -1.36 6.22
N LEU A 730 13.33 -0.80 5.80
CA LEU A 730 13.31 0.25 4.78
C LEU A 730 13.91 1.57 5.28
N ALA A 731 13.53 2.03 6.47
CA ALA A 731 13.99 3.30 7.04
C ALA A 731 15.52 3.28 7.27
N PHE A 732 16.03 2.28 7.99
CA PHE A 732 17.47 2.18 8.24
C PHE A 732 18.25 1.88 6.95
N SER A 733 17.75 1.03 6.03
CA SER A 733 18.47 0.76 4.77
C SER A 733 18.53 1.98 3.84
N ALA A 734 17.50 2.84 3.85
CA ALA A 734 17.52 4.09 3.09
C ALA A 734 18.54 5.07 3.65
N ALA A 735 18.62 5.23 4.98
CA ALA A 735 19.60 6.08 5.66
C ALA A 735 21.04 5.55 5.52
N ALA A 736 21.25 4.25 5.73
CA ALA A 736 22.52 3.55 5.47
C ALA A 736 23.03 3.77 4.03
N LYS A 737 22.12 3.69 3.05
CA LYS A 737 22.46 3.89 1.65
C LYS A 737 22.71 5.36 1.30
N LEU A 738 22.01 6.30 1.93
CA LEU A 738 22.26 7.74 1.81
C LEU A 738 23.68 8.09 2.28
N TYR A 739 24.07 7.56 3.44
CA TYR A 739 25.43 7.72 3.98
C TYR A 739 26.46 7.12 3.02
N GLY A 740 26.32 5.84 2.62
CA GLY A 740 27.27 5.18 1.73
C GLY A 740 27.41 5.82 0.34
N VAL A 741 26.32 6.34 -0.25
CA VAL A 741 26.35 7.05 -1.55
C VAL A 741 27.06 8.39 -1.44
N SER A 742 26.76 9.18 -0.40
CA SER A 742 27.35 10.51 -0.21
C SER A 742 28.83 10.42 0.23
N GLN A 743 29.17 9.49 1.14
CA GLN A 743 30.55 9.20 1.53
C GLN A 743 31.38 8.77 0.32
N LYS A 744 30.88 7.85 -0.52
CA LYS A 744 31.59 7.40 -1.72
C LYS A 744 31.83 8.55 -2.71
N TRP A 745 30.85 9.40 -2.97
CA TRP A 745 31.05 10.55 -3.85
C TRP A 745 32.10 11.53 -3.29
N ILE A 746 32.11 11.79 -1.98
CA ILE A 746 33.15 12.61 -1.34
C ILE A 746 34.55 11.97 -1.45
N THR A 747 34.67 10.63 -1.38
CA THR A 747 35.96 9.96 -1.60
C THR A 747 36.38 9.98 -3.08
N ASP A 748 35.46 9.71 -4.01
CA ASP A 748 35.71 9.76 -5.46
C ASP A 748 36.28 11.15 -5.86
N CYS A 749 35.76 12.24 -5.28
CA CYS A 749 36.19 13.62 -5.56
C CYS A 749 37.55 14.03 -4.96
N LYS A 750 38.10 13.30 -3.98
CA LYS A 750 39.37 13.69 -3.33
C LYS A 750 40.61 13.47 -4.22
N GLY A 751 40.53 12.59 -5.21
CA GLY A 751 41.67 12.20 -6.05
C GLY A 751 41.87 13.01 -7.33
N THR A 752 40.86 13.74 -7.81
CA THR A 752 40.87 14.30 -9.18
C THR A 752 41.29 15.76 -9.29
N GLU A 753 41.02 16.60 -8.28
CA GLU A 753 41.22 18.05 -8.40
C GLU A 753 42.58 18.54 -7.88
N LYS A 754 43.43 19.00 -8.81
CA LYS A 754 44.73 19.64 -8.49
C LYS A 754 44.57 20.97 -7.74
N ASN A 755 43.45 21.68 -7.87
CA ASN A 755 43.28 23.03 -7.35
C ASN A 755 43.24 23.11 -5.80
N LYS A 756 44.01 24.06 -5.23
CA LYS A 756 44.12 24.29 -3.77
C LYS A 756 42.78 24.75 -3.16
N CYS A 757 41.96 25.49 -3.92
CA CYS A 757 40.64 25.94 -3.49
C CYS A 757 39.65 24.76 -3.40
N SER A 758 39.51 23.96 -4.46
CA SER A 758 38.65 22.77 -4.47
C SER A 758 39.04 21.76 -3.38
N ARG A 759 40.34 21.55 -3.14
CA ARG A 759 40.83 20.69 -2.05
C ARG A 759 40.45 21.22 -0.66
N LYS A 760 40.33 22.55 -0.45
CA LYS A 760 39.70 23.12 0.76
C LYS A 760 38.17 22.89 0.76
N PHE A 761 37.48 23.09 -0.35
CA PHE A 761 36.03 22.92 -0.44
C PHE A 761 35.60 21.47 -0.14
N HIS A 762 36.21 20.47 -0.78
CA HIS A 762 35.93 19.03 -0.53
C HIS A 762 36.21 18.62 0.92
N ARG A 763 37.21 19.21 1.60
CA ARG A 763 37.44 19.01 3.05
C ARG A 763 36.32 19.59 3.93
N SER A 764 35.55 20.56 3.42
CA SER A 764 34.37 21.13 4.11
C SER A 764 33.05 20.42 3.78
N LEU A 765 33.10 19.33 3.01
CA LEU A 765 31.95 18.46 2.76
C LEU A 765 31.95 17.30 3.75
N ARG A 766 30.84 17.19 4.51
CA ARG A 766 30.54 16.02 5.34
C ARG A 766 29.59 15.09 4.54
N PRO A 767 29.71 13.75 4.68
CA PRO A 767 28.71 12.82 4.18
C PRO A 767 27.34 13.12 4.81
N LEU A 768 26.27 12.81 4.08
CA LEU A 768 24.90 13.00 4.54
C LEU A 768 24.57 11.91 5.55
N ARG A 769 24.20 12.28 6.78
CA ARG A 769 23.94 11.34 7.89
C ARG A 769 22.60 11.63 8.56
N LEU A 770 21.80 10.59 8.74
CA LEU A 770 20.57 10.67 9.54
C LEU A 770 20.96 10.45 11.00
N GLU A 771 20.75 11.46 11.84
CA GLU A 771 21.22 11.48 13.24
C GLU A 771 20.12 10.99 14.20
N PHE A 772 20.49 10.19 15.21
CA PHE A 772 19.62 9.78 16.31
C PHE A 772 20.33 9.99 17.65
N GLY A 773 19.88 10.97 18.45
CA GLY A 773 20.63 11.40 19.63
C GLY A 773 22.05 11.81 19.26
N ASN A 774 23.06 11.24 19.92
CA ASN A 774 24.48 11.54 19.62
C ASN A 774 25.06 10.65 18.49
N ASN A 775 24.28 9.72 17.94
CA ASN A 775 24.70 8.73 16.94
C ASN A 775 24.11 9.02 15.54
N PHE A 776 24.52 8.25 14.54
CA PHE A 776 23.97 8.32 13.18
C PHE A 776 23.84 6.91 12.56
N VAL A 777 22.99 6.76 11.54
CA VAL A 777 22.76 5.45 10.91
C VAL A 777 23.94 5.05 10.03
N GLU A 778 24.55 3.91 10.36
CA GLU A 778 25.64 3.31 9.58
C GLU A 778 25.11 2.22 8.63
N VAL A 779 26.01 1.70 7.78
CA VAL A 779 25.69 0.68 6.77
C VAL A 779 25.23 -0.65 7.40
N LEU A 780 25.71 -0.96 8.61
CA LEU A 780 25.39 -2.20 9.33
C LEU A 780 24.22 -2.07 10.33
N THR A 781 23.82 -0.86 10.72
CA THR A 781 22.72 -0.62 11.67
C THR A 781 21.41 -1.39 11.34
N PRO A 782 20.96 -1.52 10.07
CA PRO A 782 19.74 -2.29 9.76
C PRO A 782 19.84 -3.78 10.12
N LEU A 783 21.05 -4.34 10.08
CA LEU A 783 21.30 -5.75 10.40
C LEU A 783 21.43 -5.96 11.91
N VAL A 784 22.25 -5.13 12.57
CA VAL A 784 22.49 -5.20 14.03
C VAL A 784 21.17 -5.05 14.82
N VAL A 785 20.29 -4.13 14.40
CA VAL A 785 18.97 -3.95 15.03
C VAL A 785 18.09 -5.19 14.87
N GLN A 786 18.16 -5.89 13.73
CA GLN A 786 17.35 -7.08 13.47
C GLN A 786 17.90 -8.34 14.15
N GLU A 787 19.22 -8.49 14.20
CA GLU A 787 19.89 -9.50 15.00
C GLU A 787 19.55 -9.35 16.49
N PHE A 788 19.59 -8.12 17.01
CA PHE A 788 19.13 -7.82 18.37
C PHE A 788 17.66 -8.21 18.59
N CYS A 789 16.75 -7.84 17.68
CA CYS A 789 15.33 -8.22 17.80
C CYS A 789 15.11 -9.73 17.84
N LEU A 790 15.80 -10.48 16.98
CA LEU A 790 15.70 -11.94 16.91
C LEU A 790 16.30 -12.60 18.16
N ASN A 791 17.50 -12.18 18.57
CA ASN A 791 18.17 -12.74 19.74
C ASN A 791 17.37 -12.50 21.02
N GLN A 792 16.85 -11.28 21.23
CA GLN A 792 15.97 -10.98 22.38
C GLN A 792 14.64 -11.77 22.32
N THR A 793 14.04 -11.94 21.14
CA THR A 793 12.85 -12.80 20.97
C THR A 793 13.16 -14.24 21.41
N VAL A 794 14.29 -14.79 20.99
CA VAL A 794 14.73 -16.15 21.37
C VAL A 794 15.02 -16.24 22.87
N SER A 795 15.67 -15.24 23.48
CA SER A 795 15.89 -15.18 24.93
C SER A 795 14.58 -15.21 25.72
N PHE A 796 13.56 -14.43 25.34
CA PHE A 796 12.24 -14.49 25.99
C PHE A 796 11.53 -15.85 25.78
N LEU A 797 11.67 -16.47 24.61
CA LEU A 797 11.11 -17.81 24.33
C LEU A 797 11.82 -18.92 25.14
N LEU A 798 13.10 -18.77 25.45
CA LEU A 798 13.86 -19.69 26.29
C LEU A 798 13.58 -19.48 27.78
N ALA A 799 13.53 -18.23 28.24
CA ALA A 799 13.22 -17.86 29.63
C ALA A 799 11.74 -18.05 30.03
N THR A 800 10.92 -18.62 29.15
CA THR A 800 9.51 -18.97 29.39
C THR A 800 9.20 -20.40 28.92
N LYS A 801 10.19 -21.28 29.03
CA LYS A 801 10.05 -22.74 29.08
C LYS A 801 10.25 -23.20 30.52
#